data_AF-A0A6A6SYB8-F1
#
_entry.id   AF-A0A6A6SYB8-F1
#
_cell.length_a   1.000
_cell.length_b   1.000
_cell.length_c   1.000
_cell.angle_alpha   90.00
_cell.angle_beta   90.00
_cell.angle_gamma   90.00
#
_symmetry.space_group_name_H-M   'P 1'
#
loop_
_entity.id
_entity.type
_entity.pdbx_description
1 polymer ?
#
loop_
_entity_poly.entity_id
_entity_poly.type
_entity_poly.pdbx_seq_one_letter_code
_entity_poly.pdbx_strand_id
1 'polypeptide(L)'
;MNSSTWDLEAEAYLRSVCEVQSANGHIGGFPSAFPSTIFEISWVLDTLFEAGFDKEDFLLADMRKLTVFLESNLKAQKGIVGFPLPDADDTAKTISTLRLLGWDKDVAPMLKAFEAEKSFITYRGERNASSSANCNILLCLLRVPEPAKYTMQIVKAVAFLSRFWMDNNGPDKWHTSVHYPMMLIAQAFMLFLKRWGKKELDNDQIPKSLISQDVPRTLLEILARTMALQQADGSWESKREVTAYAILTLAPLLSLPWVDFLKPEGIACMYRGKAYLEDNRNHWRDAERLWIEKTVYSSSNLCQAYCLAASKVVVPTAFMPQQVVDLFPAQLSKKVAKMSGFFSRVEPFSKAPQWKMQLSLLQCAPYATALKDARYMVIPPVENASDEKYQEYIPFTWIGCRDFLSTAIPGETLWQMMIVSMLGFQVDAYMETVVWEQYRDRLPDLKAFIRRLCTGSGTTGPRKRKNNGEIGGTPKKLLGSNGVPNGVLNGTTNGSTTHADGLEPDTLAEAEPDQPSIHTNGISAEEMLTRTVNFVLEHPKVLRSPHTLQAWLAHELQAYLLAHITHLEDVAELARSSENSKGPFTWDNPRTTFFDWVRTTSAEHTSCTYAFVFFLCLISDNGADIAGNVHQRYALEDACSHLATMCRQYNDFGSMARDQDERNLNSVNFPEFNLGMPTSNIVDEAGYEQKKKDLLTVAQYERRCLNRVVGELEDLLDTQTMERLRLFIQVTDFYGHIYVARDIGVRVGA
;
A
#
# COMPACT_ATOMS: atom_id res chain seq x y z
N MET A 1 1.29 -41.20 -25.12
CA MET A 1 2.09 -40.27 -25.96
C MET A 1 1.26 -39.96 -27.20
N ASN A 2 1.14 -38.68 -27.57
CA ASN A 2 0.34 -38.24 -28.73
C ASN A 2 1.19 -38.07 -30.01
N SER A 3 2.41 -38.60 -30.04
CA SER A 3 3.23 -38.63 -31.26
C SER A 3 2.72 -39.75 -32.17
N SER A 4 2.56 -39.46 -33.47
CA SER A 4 2.18 -40.43 -34.49
C SER A 4 3.31 -41.39 -34.86
N THR A 5 4.55 -41.10 -34.44
CA THR A 5 5.75 -41.92 -34.70
C THR A 5 6.59 -42.07 -33.43
N TRP A 6 7.25 -43.21 -33.29
CA TRP A 6 8.17 -43.45 -32.18
C TRP A 6 9.46 -42.67 -32.40
N ASP A 7 9.89 -41.93 -31.40
CA ASP A 7 11.10 -41.11 -31.44
C ASP A 7 12.21 -41.79 -30.63
N LEU A 8 13.22 -42.30 -31.35
CA LEU A 8 14.37 -43.02 -30.77
C LEU A 8 15.28 -42.09 -29.95
N GLU A 9 15.36 -40.80 -30.30
CA GLU A 9 16.17 -39.83 -29.55
C GLU A 9 15.51 -39.51 -28.21
N ALA A 10 14.19 -39.31 -28.22
CA ALA A 10 13.42 -39.10 -26.99
C ALA A 10 13.48 -40.34 -26.08
N GLU A 11 13.40 -41.55 -26.64
CA GLU A 11 13.57 -42.79 -25.87
C GLU A 11 14.98 -42.89 -25.27
N ALA A 12 16.03 -42.68 -26.07
CA ALA A 12 17.41 -42.73 -25.61
C ALA A 12 17.66 -41.70 -24.48
N TYR A 13 17.11 -40.49 -24.63
CA TYR A 13 17.12 -39.48 -23.58
C TYR A 13 16.46 -39.99 -22.30
N LEU A 14 15.22 -40.47 -22.35
CA LEU A 14 14.51 -40.97 -21.16
C LEU A 14 15.23 -42.16 -20.50
N ARG A 15 15.82 -43.07 -21.30
CA ARG A 15 16.66 -44.16 -20.78
C ARG A 15 17.86 -43.62 -20.03
N SER A 16 18.57 -42.65 -20.60
CA SER A 16 19.72 -42.02 -19.95
C SER A 16 19.34 -41.32 -18.63
N VAL A 17 18.19 -40.63 -18.59
CA VAL A 17 17.69 -40.01 -17.35
C VAL A 17 17.39 -41.10 -16.32
N CYS A 18 16.69 -42.16 -16.71
CA CYS A 18 16.36 -43.27 -15.82
C CYS A 18 17.60 -43.95 -15.24
N GLU A 19 18.63 -44.19 -16.07
CA GLU A 19 19.90 -44.78 -15.66
C GLU A 19 20.64 -43.89 -14.65
N VAL A 20 20.75 -42.58 -14.92
CA VAL A 20 21.39 -41.62 -14.02
C VAL A 20 20.63 -41.50 -12.69
N GLN A 21 19.30 -41.41 -12.74
CA GLN A 21 18.47 -41.31 -11.53
C GLN A 21 18.56 -42.60 -10.69
N SER A 22 18.54 -43.77 -11.33
CA SER A 22 18.69 -45.06 -10.67
C SER A 22 20.05 -45.19 -9.99
N ALA A 23 21.13 -44.73 -10.64
CA ALA A 23 22.47 -44.71 -10.06
C ALA A 23 22.57 -43.78 -8.83
N ASN A 24 21.73 -42.75 -8.76
CA ASN A 24 21.62 -41.84 -7.62
C ASN A 24 20.59 -42.29 -6.57
N GLY A 25 20.05 -43.52 -6.68
CA GLY A 25 19.12 -44.10 -5.71
C GLY A 25 17.64 -43.77 -5.94
N HIS A 26 17.29 -43.09 -7.03
CA HIS A 26 15.90 -42.81 -7.40
C HIS A 26 15.37 -43.85 -8.38
N ILE A 27 14.39 -44.66 -7.97
CA ILE A 27 13.86 -45.76 -8.78
C ILE A 27 12.53 -45.36 -9.43
N GLY A 28 12.47 -45.40 -10.77
CA GLY A 28 11.24 -45.28 -11.55
C GLY A 28 10.64 -43.87 -11.68
N GLY A 29 11.23 -42.86 -11.04
CA GLY A 29 10.82 -41.46 -11.14
C GLY A 29 11.65 -40.66 -12.16
N PHE A 30 11.07 -39.58 -12.69
CA PHE A 30 11.75 -38.62 -13.55
C PHE A 30 11.70 -37.21 -12.93
N PRO A 31 12.80 -36.44 -12.96
CA PRO A 31 12.80 -35.06 -12.49
C PRO A 31 11.99 -34.15 -13.42
N SER A 32 11.60 -32.96 -12.92
CA SER A 32 10.87 -31.96 -13.72
C SER A 32 11.67 -31.45 -14.91
N ALA A 33 13.00 -31.29 -14.73
CA ALA A 33 13.94 -30.86 -15.76
C ALA A 33 15.24 -31.67 -15.65
N PHE A 34 15.82 -32.06 -16.80
CA PHE A 34 17.10 -32.76 -16.85
C PHE A 34 17.82 -32.55 -18.19
N PRO A 35 19.12 -32.23 -18.20
CA PRO A 35 19.92 -31.79 -17.06
C PRO A 35 19.59 -30.34 -16.67
N SER A 36 19.70 -30.01 -15.37
CA SER A 36 19.55 -28.66 -14.80
C SER A 36 20.91 -28.01 -14.48
N THR A 37 21.98 -28.45 -15.14
CA THR A 37 23.37 -28.21 -14.70
C THR A 37 23.79 -26.73 -14.66
N ILE A 38 23.36 -25.90 -15.62
CA ILE A 38 23.69 -24.46 -15.62
C ILE A 38 23.03 -23.77 -14.41
N PHE A 39 21.74 -24.01 -14.23
CA PHE A 39 20.97 -23.55 -13.07
C PHE A 39 21.64 -23.95 -11.76
N GLU A 40 21.90 -25.24 -11.54
CA GLU A 40 22.47 -25.71 -10.27
C GLU A 40 23.88 -25.16 -10.00
N ILE A 41 24.77 -25.15 -10.99
CA ILE A 41 26.14 -24.64 -10.80
C ILE A 41 26.12 -23.14 -10.50
N SER A 42 25.38 -22.36 -11.28
CA SER A 42 25.36 -20.90 -11.11
C SER A 42 24.71 -20.49 -9.79
N TRP A 43 23.60 -21.13 -9.38
CA TRP A 43 22.98 -20.85 -8.08
C TRP A 43 23.87 -21.23 -6.91
N VAL A 44 24.47 -22.43 -6.92
CA VAL A 44 25.32 -22.91 -5.83
C VAL A 44 26.53 -21.99 -5.65
N LEU A 45 27.24 -21.70 -6.73
CA LEU A 45 28.46 -20.89 -6.65
C LEU A 45 28.15 -19.44 -6.26
N ASP A 46 27.19 -18.79 -6.91
CA ASP A 46 26.81 -17.40 -6.61
C ASP A 46 26.39 -17.25 -5.13
N THR A 47 25.56 -18.17 -4.62
CA THR A 47 25.11 -18.18 -3.23
C THR A 47 26.26 -18.35 -2.23
N LEU A 48 27.17 -19.28 -2.47
CA LEU A 48 28.30 -19.51 -1.57
C LEU A 48 29.27 -18.31 -1.58
N PHE A 49 29.61 -17.77 -2.75
CA PHE A 49 30.47 -16.58 -2.82
C PHE A 49 29.84 -15.36 -2.15
N GLU A 50 28.53 -15.13 -2.32
CA GLU A 50 27.82 -14.05 -1.64
C GLU A 50 27.85 -14.18 -0.11
N ALA A 51 27.81 -15.40 0.41
CA ALA A 51 27.87 -15.67 1.84
C ALA A 51 29.29 -15.56 2.44
N GLY A 52 30.29 -15.26 1.62
CA GLY A 52 31.68 -15.06 2.05
C GLY A 52 32.54 -16.32 1.99
N PHE A 53 32.20 -17.31 1.16
CA PHE A 53 33.17 -18.32 0.75
C PHE A 53 34.16 -17.74 -0.25
N ASP A 54 35.44 -18.07 -0.11
CA ASP A 54 36.51 -17.65 -1.00
C ASP A 54 36.85 -18.76 -2.01
N LYS A 55 37.59 -18.44 -3.08
CA LYS A 55 37.95 -19.44 -4.11
C LYS A 55 38.80 -20.57 -3.54
N GLU A 56 39.55 -20.26 -2.49
CA GLU A 56 40.44 -21.14 -1.74
C GLU A 56 39.66 -22.14 -0.86
N ASP A 57 38.38 -21.90 -0.57
CA ASP A 57 37.51 -22.86 0.13
C ASP A 57 37.15 -24.08 -0.75
N PHE A 58 37.47 -24.03 -2.05
CA PHE A 58 37.11 -25.05 -3.03
C PHE A 58 38.33 -25.70 -3.68
N LEU A 59 38.15 -26.92 -4.19
CA LEU A 59 39.18 -27.58 -4.99
C LEU A 59 39.39 -26.81 -6.31
N LEU A 60 40.62 -26.29 -6.51
CA LEU A 60 40.98 -25.50 -7.69
C LEU A 60 40.63 -26.21 -9.01
N ALA A 61 40.82 -27.53 -9.08
CA ALA A 61 40.51 -28.33 -10.26
C ALA A 61 39.02 -28.31 -10.59
N ASP A 62 38.15 -28.39 -9.58
CA ASP A 62 36.70 -28.41 -9.78
C ASP A 62 36.18 -27.02 -10.09
N MET A 63 36.68 -25.98 -9.40
CA MET A 63 36.35 -24.59 -9.74
C MET A 63 36.70 -24.25 -11.19
N ARG A 64 37.87 -24.69 -11.68
CA ARG A 64 38.26 -24.52 -13.09
C ARG A 64 37.29 -25.23 -14.03
N LYS A 65 36.92 -26.48 -13.75
CA LYS A 65 35.95 -27.22 -14.58
C LYS A 65 34.60 -26.51 -14.64
N LEU A 66 34.05 -26.10 -13.50
CA LEU A 66 32.75 -25.42 -13.42
C LEU A 66 32.79 -24.06 -14.13
N THR A 67 33.88 -23.30 -13.96
CA THR A 67 34.08 -22.01 -14.65
C THR A 67 34.08 -22.20 -16.18
N VAL A 68 34.88 -23.15 -16.67
CA VAL A 68 34.98 -23.45 -18.11
C VAL A 68 33.64 -23.92 -18.66
N PHE A 69 32.90 -24.72 -17.90
CA PHE A 69 31.57 -25.18 -18.28
C PHE A 69 30.60 -24.01 -18.46
N LEU A 70 30.48 -23.12 -17.48
CA LEU A 70 29.60 -21.94 -17.55
C LEU A 70 30.02 -21.01 -18.70
N GLU A 71 31.31 -20.71 -18.83
CA GLU A 71 31.82 -19.83 -19.87
C GLU A 71 31.56 -20.39 -21.27
N SER A 72 31.83 -21.67 -21.48
CA SER A 72 31.68 -22.33 -22.78
C SER A 72 30.22 -22.38 -23.21
N ASN A 73 29.30 -22.65 -22.28
CA ASN A 73 27.86 -22.62 -22.55
C ASN A 73 27.38 -21.20 -22.88
N LEU A 74 27.80 -20.18 -22.11
CA LEU A 74 27.45 -18.79 -22.37
C LEU A 74 27.93 -18.34 -23.76
N LYS A 75 29.15 -18.72 -24.14
CA LYS A 75 29.70 -18.43 -25.46
C LYS A 75 28.96 -19.17 -26.58
N ALA A 76 28.71 -20.47 -26.41
CA ALA A 76 28.01 -21.30 -27.39
C ALA A 76 26.59 -20.81 -27.67
N GLN A 77 25.91 -20.31 -26.63
CA GLN A 77 24.54 -19.78 -26.71
C GLN A 77 24.49 -18.26 -26.96
N LYS A 78 25.59 -17.67 -27.47
CA LYS A 78 25.66 -16.27 -27.93
C LYS A 78 25.34 -15.23 -26.83
N GLY A 79 25.78 -15.49 -25.60
CA GLY A 79 25.73 -14.55 -24.49
C GLY A 79 24.45 -14.60 -23.64
N ILE A 80 23.53 -15.53 -23.94
CA ILE A 80 22.36 -15.83 -23.10
C ILE A 80 22.28 -17.35 -22.91
N VAL A 81 21.92 -17.83 -21.72
CA VAL A 81 21.82 -19.26 -21.40
C VAL A 81 20.51 -19.58 -20.71
N GLY A 82 20.16 -20.86 -20.69
CA GLY A 82 19.01 -21.40 -19.98
C GLY A 82 18.68 -22.81 -20.45
N PHE A 83 17.68 -23.43 -19.84
CA PHE A 83 17.15 -24.71 -20.28
C PHE A 83 15.62 -24.78 -20.09
N PRO A 84 14.84 -25.25 -21.09
CA PRO A 84 15.24 -25.70 -22.43
C PRO A 84 15.48 -24.55 -23.43
N LEU A 85 15.17 -23.31 -23.04
CA LEU A 85 15.39 -22.09 -23.82
C LEU A 85 16.16 -21.10 -22.96
N PRO A 86 16.97 -20.21 -23.56
CA PRO A 86 17.61 -19.14 -22.80
C PRO A 86 16.60 -18.26 -22.08
N ASP A 87 16.89 -17.95 -20.82
CA ASP A 87 16.07 -17.12 -19.95
C ASP A 87 16.91 -16.12 -19.17
N ALA A 88 16.25 -15.10 -18.65
CA ALA A 88 16.94 -14.01 -17.99
C ALA A 88 17.55 -14.41 -16.63
N ASP A 89 16.97 -15.42 -15.96
CA ASP A 89 17.38 -15.82 -14.62
C ASP A 89 18.69 -16.61 -14.65
N ASP A 90 18.74 -17.68 -15.46
CA ASP A 90 19.93 -18.47 -15.71
C ASP A 90 21.05 -17.63 -16.33
N THR A 91 20.70 -16.73 -17.27
CA THR A 91 21.67 -15.82 -17.88
C THR A 91 22.28 -14.88 -16.85
N ALA A 92 21.46 -14.21 -16.04
CA ALA A 92 21.94 -13.25 -15.06
C ALA A 92 22.80 -13.91 -13.98
N LYS A 93 22.37 -15.06 -13.44
CA LYS A 93 23.14 -15.83 -12.46
C LYS A 93 24.43 -16.38 -13.04
N THR A 94 24.44 -16.85 -14.29
CA THR A 94 25.67 -17.32 -14.95
C THR A 94 26.69 -16.19 -15.12
N ILE A 95 26.26 -15.01 -15.60
CA ILE A 95 27.13 -13.84 -15.76
C ILE A 95 27.64 -13.37 -14.39
N SER A 96 26.76 -13.31 -13.39
CA SER A 96 27.11 -12.94 -12.01
C SER A 96 28.17 -13.88 -11.42
N THR A 97 27.95 -15.19 -11.53
CA THR A 97 28.86 -16.24 -11.05
C THR A 97 30.23 -16.12 -11.71
N LEU A 98 30.27 -16.00 -13.04
CA LEU A 98 31.53 -15.83 -13.78
C LEU A 98 32.29 -14.59 -13.32
N ARG A 99 31.58 -13.50 -13.00
CA ARG A 99 32.19 -12.27 -12.49
C ARG A 99 32.77 -12.45 -11.09
N LEU A 100 32.07 -13.13 -10.18
CA LEU A 100 32.61 -13.50 -8.85
C LEU A 100 33.86 -14.39 -9.00
N LEU A 101 33.90 -15.20 -10.06
CA LEU A 101 35.07 -16.00 -10.44
C LEU A 101 36.20 -15.20 -11.11
N GLY A 102 36.03 -13.89 -11.31
CA GLY A 102 37.03 -12.99 -11.90
C GLY A 102 36.97 -12.90 -13.43
N TRP A 103 35.87 -13.32 -14.05
CA TRP A 103 35.67 -13.30 -15.49
C TRP A 103 34.56 -12.31 -15.87
N ASP A 104 34.96 -11.17 -16.42
CA ASP A 104 33.99 -10.19 -16.91
C ASP A 104 33.36 -10.62 -18.24
N LYS A 105 32.02 -10.67 -18.24
CA LYS A 105 31.21 -10.97 -19.43
C LYS A 105 30.26 -9.83 -19.75
N ASP A 106 30.01 -9.63 -21.04
CA ASP A 106 29.12 -8.61 -21.56
C ASP A 106 27.66 -8.92 -21.17
N VAL A 107 26.96 -7.90 -20.68
CA VAL A 107 25.54 -7.97 -20.31
C VAL A 107 24.60 -7.53 -21.44
N ALA A 108 25.12 -6.92 -22.51
CA ALA A 108 24.31 -6.41 -23.61
C ALA A 108 23.43 -7.47 -24.29
N PRO A 109 23.87 -8.73 -24.51
CA PRO A 109 23.01 -9.78 -25.05
C PRO A 109 21.79 -10.07 -24.17
N MET A 110 21.98 -10.09 -22.85
CA MET A 110 20.90 -10.30 -21.86
C MET A 110 19.90 -9.14 -21.90
N LEU A 111 20.38 -7.89 -21.83
CA LEU A 111 19.53 -6.70 -21.89
C LEU A 111 18.73 -6.67 -23.20
N LYS A 112 19.39 -6.91 -24.34
CA LYS A 112 18.72 -6.97 -25.65
C LYS A 112 17.62 -8.04 -25.72
N ALA A 113 17.79 -9.15 -25.02
CA ALA A 113 16.86 -10.27 -25.09
C ALA A 113 15.66 -10.12 -24.15
N PHE A 114 15.85 -9.49 -22.99
CA PHE A 114 14.93 -9.58 -21.85
C PHE A 114 14.48 -8.24 -21.26
N GLU A 115 15.05 -7.10 -21.69
CA GLU A 115 14.59 -5.78 -21.24
C GLU A 115 13.20 -5.46 -21.82
N ALA A 116 12.26 -5.09 -20.95
CA ALA A 116 10.93 -4.60 -21.31
C ALA A 116 10.76 -3.14 -20.85
N GLU A 117 9.58 -2.56 -21.08
CA GLU A 117 9.30 -1.15 -20.79
C GLU A 117 9.50 -0.80 -19.30
N LYS A 118 8.90 -1.59 -18.41
CA LYS A 118 8.83 -1.29 -16.96
C LYS A 118 9.57 -2.29 -16.08
N SER A 119 10.12 -3.36 -16.65
CA SER A 119 10.77 -4.46 -15.94
C SER A 119 11.64 -5.26 -16.92
N PHE A 120 12.14 -6.40 -16.47
CA PHE A 120 12.71 -7.44 -17.31
C PHE A 120 11.78 -8.66 -17.34
N ILE A 121 11.75 -9.34 -18.48
CA ILE A 121 10.99 -10.58 -18.65
C ILE A 121 11.89 -11.81 -18.45
N THR A 122 11.39 -12.89 -17.84
CA THR A 122 12.13 -14.16 -17.73
C THR A 122 12.26 -14.83 -19.10
N TYR A 123 11.12 -15.03 -19.77
CA TYR A 123 11.05 -15.60 -21.12
C TYR A 123 10.37 -14.65 -22.10
N ARG A 124 10.75 -14.73 -23.38
CA ARG A 124 10.05 -14.03 -24.45
C ARG A 124 8.61 -14.50 -24.55
N GLY A 125 7.67 -13.54 -24.58
CA GLY A 125 6.24 -13.82 -24.68
C GLY A 125 5.57 -14.16 -23.34
N GLU A 126 6.25 -14.02 -22.20
CA GLU A 126 5.61 -14.18 -20.91
C GLU A 126 4.58 -13.08 -20.60
N ARG A 127 3.56 -13.42 -19.80
CA ARG A 127 2.50 -12.47 -19.41
C ARG A 127 2.87 -11.62 -18.20
N ASN A 128 3.52 -12.22 -17.20
CA ASN A 128 3.84 -11.58 -15.93
C ASN A 128 5.34 -11.71 -15.66
N ALA A 129 5.98 -10.60 -15.29
CA ALA A 129 7.40 -10.57 -14.91
C ALA A 129 7.65 -11.28 -13.57
N SER A 130 8.81 -11.94 -13.44
CA SER A 130 9.27 -12.54 -12.18
C SER A 130 10.04 -11.54 -11.32
N SER A 131 9.74 -11.49 -10.03
CA SER A 131 10.49 -10.74 -9.04
C SER A 131 11.91 -11.29 -8.87
N SER A 132 12.08 -12.62 -8.82
CA SER A 132 13.41 -13.24 -8.66
C SER A 132 14.31 -12.98 -9.87
N ALA A 133 13.77 -13.09 -11.09
CA ALA A 133 14.53 -12.80 -12.31
C ALA A 133 14.98 -11.33 -12.37
N ASN A 134 14.11 -10.38 -11.98
CA ASN A 134 14.48 -8.98 -11.90
C ASN A 134 15.53 -8.71 -10.81
N CYS A 135 15.50 -9.43 -9.68
CA CYS A 135 16.55 -9.36 -8.67
C CYS A 135 17.90 -9.87 -9.19
N ASN A 136 17.92 -11.01 -9.89
CA ASN A 136 19.15 -11.59 -10.41
C ASN A 136 19.76 -10.71 -11.52
N ILE A 137 18.95 -10.10 -12.38
CA ILE A 137 19.41 -9.08 -13.35
C ILE A 137 19.98 -7.86 -12.62
N LEU A 138 19.27 -7.35 -11.60
CA LEU A 138 19.72 -6.20 -10.81
C LEU A 138 21.08 -6.48 -10.15
N LEU A 139 21.25 -7.65 -9.51
CA LEU A 139 22.52 -8.09 -8.94
C LEU A 139 23.62 -8.19 -10.00
N CYS A 140 23.32 -8.79 -11.16
CA CYS A 140 24.24 -8.90 -12.28
C CYS A 140 24.73 -7.52 -12.76
N LEU A 141 23.81 -6.55 -12.94
CA LEU A 141 24.13 -5.18 -13.35
C LEU A 141 24.90 -4.40 -12.28
N LEU A 142 24.56 -4.56 -11.00
CA LEU A 142 25.28 -3.91 -9.89
C LEU A 142 26.69 -4.48 -9.67
N ARG A 143 26.97 -5.69 -10.18
CA ARG A 143 28.28 -6.34 -10.08
C ARG A 143 29.25 -5.90 -11.17
N VAL A 144 28.78 -5.35 -12.28
CA VAL A 144 29.68 -4.91 -13.37
C VAL A 144 30.69 -3.86 -12.84
N PRO A 145 31.89 -3.76 -13.43
CA PRO A 145 32.91 -2.80 -12.98
C PRO A 145 32.46 -1.34 -13.04
N GLU A 146 31.68 -0.97 -14.06
CA GLU A 146 31.17 0.40 -14.28
C GLU A 146 29.64 0.42 -14.31
N PRO A 147 28.96 0.26 -13.15
CA PRO A 147 27.50 0.13 -13.10
C PRO A 147 26.76 1.42 -13.50
N ALA A 148 27.43 2.58 -13.44
CA ALA A 148 26.89 3.85 -13.93
C ALA A 148 26.34 3.78 -15.37
N LYS A 149 26.97 2.97 -16.25
CA LYS A 149 26.53 2.76 -17.64
C LYS A 149 25.12 2.16 -17.77
N TYR A 150 24.65 1.51 -16.72
CA TYR A 150 23.37 0.80 -16.68
C TYR A 150 22.43 1.37 -15.63
N THR A 151 22.63 2.61 -15.19
CA THR A 151 21.83 3.20 -14.10
C THR A 151 20.34 3.21 -14.43
N MET A 152 19.93 3.52 -15.68
CA MET A 152 18.53 3.43 -16.09
C MET A 152 17.94 2.02 -15.91
N GLN A 153 18.68 0.98 -16.30
CA GLN A 153 18.26 -0.41 -16.16
C GLN A 153 18.19 -0.85 -14.70
N ILE A 154 19.15 -0.40 -13.89
CA ILE A 154 19.18 -0.60 -12.44
C ILE A 154 17.94 0.04 -11.80
N VAL A 155 17.67 1.31 -12.10
CA VAL A 155 16.51 2.06 -11.60
C VAL A 155 15.21 1.39 -12.03
N LYS A 156 15.12 0.91 -13.29
CA LYS A 156 13.97 0.14 -13.78
C LYS A 156 13.70 -1.10 -12.94
N ALA A 157 14.72 -1.91 -12.67
CA ALA A 157 14.58 -3.10 -11.83
C ALA A 157 14.20 -2.75 -10.38
N VAL A 158 14.84 -1.75 -9.77
CA VAL A 158 14.55 -1.32 -8.39
C VAL A 158 13.12 -0.79 -8.27
N ALA A 159 12.67 0.02 -9.23
CA ALA A 159 11.30 0.55 -9.26
C ALA A 159 10.26 -0.55 -9.48
N PHE A 160 10.52 -1.50 -10.37
CA PHE A 160 9.68 -2.68 -10.55
C PHE A 160 9.56 -3.48 -9.26
N LEU A 161 10.68 -3.80 -8.61
CA LEU A 161 10.70 -4.61 -7.39
C LEU A 161 10.02 -3.90 -6.21
N SER A 162 10.21 -2.59 -6.08
CA SER A 162 9.54 -1.80 -5.04
C SER A 162 8.03 -1.76 -5.24
N ARG A 163 7.57 -1.57 -6.49
CA ARG A 163 6.14 -1.61 -6.83
C ARG A 163 5.55 -3.01 -6.66
N PHE A 164 6.26 -4.04 -7.14
CA PHE A 164 5.85 -5.43 -6.96
C PHE A 164 5.65 -5.74 -5.47
N TRP A 165 6.60 -5.35 -4.61
CA TRP A 165 6.50 -5.56 -3.17
C TRP A 165 5.33 -4.82 -2.51
N MET A 166 5.06 -3.58 -2.96
CA MET A 166 3.90 -2.79 -2.49
C MET A 166 2.56 -3.41 -2.88
N ASP A 167 2.45 -3.87 -4.13
CA ASP A 167 1.21 -4.43 -4.71
C ASP A 167 0.96 -5.87 -4.22
N ASN A 168 2.02 -6.68 -4.18
CA ASN A 168 1.99 -8.09 -3.87
C ASN A 168 3.28 -8.48 -3.11
N ASN A 169 3.15 -8.63 -1.80
CA ASN A 169 4.23 -9.11 -0.94
C ASN A 169 4.25 -10.65 -0.85
N GLY A 170 3.74 -11.36 -1.87
CA GLY A 170 3.65 -12.82 -1.93
C GLY A 170 4.88 -13.51 -2.53
N PRO A 171 4.81 -14.85 -2.72
CA PRO A 171 5.87 -15.62 -3.37
C PRO A 171 6.06 -15.23 -4.84
N ASP A 172 7.24 -15.54 -5.38
CA ASP A 172 7.49 -15.44 -6.83
C ASP A 172 6.85 -16.61 -7.58
N LYS A 173 6.55 -16.43 -8.86
CA LYS A 173 5.98 -17.50 -9.70
C LYS A 173 6.85 -18.75 -9.81
N TRP A 174 8.15 -18.66 -9.52
CA TRP A 174 9.10 -19.77 -9.58
C TRP A 174 9.37 -20.46 -8.24
N HIS A 175 8.81 -19.95 -7.13
CA HIS A 175 9.11 -20.46 -5.79
C HIS A 175 7.92 -20.37 -4.84
N THR A 176 7.62 -21.43 -4.09
CA THR A 176 6.42 -21.50 -3.23
C THR A 176 6.50 -20.64 -1.97
N SER A 177 7.69 -20.43 -1.42
CA SER A 177 7.90 -19.60 -0.22
C SER A 177 8.23 -18.15 -0.57
N VAL A 178 7.64 -17.21 0.17
CA VAL A 178 7.90 -15.77 0.11
C VAL A 178 9.30 -15.39 0.60
N HIS A 179 9.94 -16.23 1.42
CA HIS A 179 11.28 -15.94 1.93
C HIS A 179 12.35 -15.89 0.83
N TYR A 180 12.14 -16.61 -0.28
CA TYR A 180 13.05 -16.59 -1.42
C TYR A 180 13.13 -15.21 -2.11
N PRO A 181 12.01 -14.62 -2.60
CA PRO A 181 12.07 -13.26 -3.14
C PRO A 181 12.44 -12.20 -2.10
N MET A 182 12.07 -12.37 -0.81
CA MET A 182 12.50 -11.47 0.27
C MET A 182 14.02 -11.41 0.38
N MET A 183 14.70 -12.55 0.38
CA MET A 183 16.16 -12.65 0.41
C MET A 183 16.78 -11.93 -0.78
N LEU A 184 16.32 -12.24 -2.00
CA LEU A 184 16.87 -11.65 -3.22
C LEU A 184 16.68 -10.13 -3.29
N ILE A 185 15.50 -9.63 -2.93
CA ILE A 185 15.23 -8.18 -2.89
C ILE A 185 16.13 -7.51 -1.85
N ALA A 186 16.25 -8.09 -0.64
CA ALA A 186 17.12 -7.55 0.40
C ALA A 186 18.58 -7.47 -0.08
N GLN A 187 19.11 -8.55 -0.64
CA GLN A 187 20.49 -8.58 -1.16
C GLN A 187 20.70 -7.56 -2.28
N ALA A 188 19.77 -7.50 -3.25
CA ALA A 188 19.88 -6.59 -4.39
C ALA A 188 19.78 -5.12 -3.98
N PHE A 189 18.84 -4.78 -3.09
CA PHE A 189 18.65 -3.40 -2.62
C PHE A 189 19.79 -2.97 -1.70
N MET A 190 20.33 -3.88 -0.87
CA MET A 190 21.53 -3.59 -0.08
C MET A 190 22.75 -3.30 -0.96
N LEU A 191 22.96 -4.08 -2.03
CA LEU A 191 24.02 -3.79 -2.98
C LEU A 191 23.77 -2.48 -3.74
N PHE A 192 22.52 -2.19 -4.13
CA PHE A 192 22.14 -0.93 -4.74
C PHE A 192 22.48 0.28 -3.85
N LEU A 193 22.07 0.25 -2.57
CA LEU A 193 22.40 1.29 -1.60
C LEU A 193 23.91 1.47 -1.43
N LYS A 194 24.67 0.37 -1.39
CA LYS A 194 26.14 0.42 -1.28
C LYS A 194 26.79 1.08 -2.51
N ARG A 195 26.36 0.70 -3.72
CA ARG A 195 26.86 1.29 -4.98
C ARG A 195 26.48 2.78 -5.10
N TRP A 196 25.24 3.11 -4.79
CA TRP A 196 24.75 4.48 -4.75
C TRP A 196 25.53 5.34 -3.75
N GLY A 197 25.69 4.86 -2.51
CA GLY A 197 26.39 5.60 -1.47
C GLY A 197 27.90 5.79 -1.74
N LYS A 198 28.49 4.93 -2.57
CA LYS A 198 29.86 5.09 -3.09
C LYS A 198 29.95 6.01 -4.31
N LYS A 199 28.82 6.54 -4.80
CA LYS A 199 28.73 7.35 -6.03
C LYS A 199 29.21 6.61 -7.28
N GLU A 200 28.95 5.31 -7.34
CA GLU A 200 29.30 4.44 -8.48
C GLU A 200 28.16 4.36 -9.52
N LEU A 201 27.04 5.05 -9.27
CA LEU A 201 25.88 5.16 -10.15
C LEU A 201 25.67 6.62 -10.60
N ASP A 202 24.96 6.81 -11.71
CA ASP A 202 24.57 8.14 -12.17
C ASP A 202 23.40 8.68 -11.34
N ASN A 203 23.70 9.54 -10.37
CA ASN A 203 22.72 10.08 -9.43
C ASN A 203 21.60 10.89 -10.12
N ASP A 204 21.85 11.48 -11.29
CA ASP A 204 20.85 12.28 -11.99
C ASP A 204 19.74 11.40 -12.58
N GLN A 205 20.02 10.11 -12.78
CA GLN A 205 19.05 9.13 -13.27
C GLN A 205 18.24 8.45 -12.16
N ILE A 206 18.58 8.66 -10.88
CA ILE A 206 17.94 7.99 -9.75
C ILE A 206 16.86 8.90 -9.16
N PRO A 207 15.56 8.51 -9.22
CA PRO A 207 14.51 9.28 -8.58
C PRO A 207 14.73 9.40 -7.07
N LYS A 208 14.58 10.61 -6.52
CA LYS A 208 14.74 10.86 -5.09
C LYS A 208 13.79 10.02 -4.24
N SER A 209 12.54 9.86 -4.67
CA SER A 209 11.55 9.02 -3.97
C SER A 209 11.97 7.55 -3.93
N LEU A 210 12.57 7.03 -5.00
CA LEU A 210 13.01 5.64 -5.06
C LEU A 210 14.05 5.33 -3.97
N ILE A 211 15.03 6.22 -3.80
CA ILE A 211 16.13 6.03 -2.85
C ILE A 211 15.76 6.41 -1.41
N SER A 212 14.95 7.45 -1.22
CA SER A 212 14.62 7.96 0.12
C SER A 212 13.31 7.41 0.69
N GLN A 213 12.46 6.79 -0.13
CA GLN A 213 11.15 6.28 0.28
C GLN A 213 10.99 4.80 -0.06
N ASP A 214 11.02 4.42 -1.34
CA ASP A 214 10.60 3.09 -1.80
C ASP A 214 11.55 1.97 -1.36
N VAL A 215 12.86 2.16 -1.56
CA VAL A 215 13.89 1.20 -1.14
C VAL A 215 13.92 1.03 0.39
N PRO A 216 14.05 2.12 1.19
CA PRO A 216 13.85 2.08 2.63
C PRO A 216 12.63 1.32 3.13
N ARG A 217 11.46 1.67 2.58
CA ARG A 217 10.18 1.05 2.95
C ARG A 217 10.22 -0.46 2.72
N THR A 218 10.70 -0.88 1.55
CA THR A 218 10.80 -2.30 1.18
C THR A 218 11.75 -3.05 2.11
N LEU A 219 12.94 -2.51 2.37
CA LEU A 219 13.95 -3.15 3.23
C LEU A 219 13.46 -3.31 4.68
N LEU A 220 12.85 -2.26 5.24
CA LEU A 220 12.35 -2.28 6.62
C LEU A 220 11.15 -3.21 6.77
N GLU A 221 10.25 -3.27 5.78
CA GLU A 221 9.15 -4.22 5.75
C GLU A 221 9.64 -5.67 5.68
N ILE A 222 10.63 -5.95 4.82
CA ILE A 222 11.24 -7.29 4.71
C ILE A 222 11.90 -7.68 6.04
N LEU A 223 12.61 -6.76 6.69
CA LEU A 223 13.23 -7.00 8.00
C LEU A 223 12.19 -7.33 9.07
N ALA A 224 11.18 -6.48 9.22
CA ALA A 224 10.10 -6.66 10.20
C ALA A 224 9.37 -7.99 9.98
N ARG A 225 8.99 -8.27 8.73
CA ARG A 225 8.29 -9.50 8.36
C ARG A 225 9.15 -10.75 8.59
N THR A 226 10.43 -10.70 8.24
CA THR A 226 11.34 -11.85 8.48
C THR A 226 11.41 -12.16 9.97
N MET A 227 11.59 -11.14 10.82
CA MET A 227 11.62 -11.36 12.27
C MET A 227 10.28 -11.83 12.83
N ALA A 228 9.16 -11.32 12.33
CA ALA A 228 7.83 -11.67 12.81
C ALA A 228 7.40 -13.11 12.45
N LEU A 229 7.85 -13.63 11.32
CA LEU A 229 7.50 -14.97 10.83
C LEU A 229 8.34 -16.11 11.42
N GLN A 230 9.31 -15.81 12.30
CA GLN A 230 10.11 -16.85 12.93
C GLN A 230 9.23 -17.70 13.86
N GLN A 231 9.31 -19.02 13.72
CA GLN A 231 8.61 -19.96 14.58
C GLN A 231 9.35 -20.16 15.91
N ALA A 232 8.66 -20.76 16.89
CA ALA A 232 9.19 -20.97 18.24
C ALA A 232 10.44 -21.88 18.26
N ASP A 233 10.59 -22.78 17.29
CA ASP A 233 11.77 -23.64 17.11
C ASP A 233 12.95 -22.93 16.42
N GLY A 234 12.81 -21.64 16.10
CA GLY A 234 13.81 -20.83 15.42
C GLY A 234 13.76 -20.91 13.89
N SER A 235 12.95 -21.82 13.34
CA SER A 235 12.83 -22.00 11.89
C SER A 235 11.90 -20.97 11.23
N TRP A 236 11.91 -20.99 9.90
CA TRP A 236 10.83 -20.44 9.08
C TRP A 236 10.16 -21.56 8.30
N GLU A 237 8.84 -21.62 8.41
CA GLU A 237 7.98 -22.67 7.83
C GLU A 237 8.37 -24.11 8.23
N SER A 238 9.19 -24.32 9.27
CA SER A 238 9.78 -25.63 9.60
C SER A 238 10.55 -26.25 8.43
N LYS A 239 11.12 -25.44 7.53
CA LYS A 239 11.88 -25.89 6.35
C LYS A 239 13.31 -25.37 6.37
N ARG A 240 14.26 -26.21 6.01
CA ARG A 240 15.70 -25.89 6.08
C ARG A 240 16.08 -24.81 5.07
N GLU A 241 15.70 -25.02 3.81
CA GLU A 241 16.01 -24.06 2.74
C GLU A 241 15.34 -22.70 2.98
N VAL A 242 14.09 -22.68 3.48
CA VAL A 242 13.38 -21.44 3.86
C VAL A 242 14.04 -20.74 5.05
N THR A 243 14.47 -21.49 6.06
CA THR A 243 15.21 -20.94 7.20
C THR A 243 16.54 -20.33 6.75
N ALA A 244 17.22 -20.97 5.81
CA ALA A 244 18.44 -20.42 5.21
C ALA A 244 18.16 -19.09 4.48
N TYR A 245 17.07 -18.99 3.71
CA TYR A 245 16.65 -17.72 3.08
C TYR A 245 16.43 -16.61 4.11
N ALA A 246 15.75 -16.90 5.21
CA ALA A 246 15.50 -15.93 6.26
C ALA A 246 16.81 -15.43 6.93
N ILE A 247 17.76 -16.33 7.20
CA ILE A 247 19.08 -15.95 7.74
C ILE A 247 19.86 -15.08 6.75
N LEU A 248 19.87 -15.47 5.47
CA LEU A 248 20.51 -14.70 4.40
C LEU A 248 19.81 -13.35 4.13
N THR A 249 18.54 -13.21 4.50
CA THR A 249 17.81 -11.93 4.53
C THR A 249 18.26 -11.07 5.71
N LEU A 250 18.29 -11.63 6.92
CA LEU A 250 18.62 -10.90 8.15
C LEU A 250 20.05 -10.37 8.15
N ALA A 251 21.02 -11.18 7.73
CA ALA A 251 22.44 -10.84 7.83
C ALA A 251 22.80 -9.47 7.21
N PRO A 252 22.47 -9.16 5.94
CA PRO A 252 22.75 -7.85 5.36
C PRO A 252 21.86 -6.75 5.93
N LEU A 253 20.58 -7.00 6.23
CA LEU A 253 19.66 -5.96 6.75
C LEU A 253 20.06 -5.46 8.13
N LEU A 254 20.60 -6.34 8.98
CA LEU A 254 21.12 -5.98 10.29
C LEU A 254 22.44 -5.17 10.23
N SER A 255 23.06 -5.04 9.05
CA SER A 255 24.20 -4.13 8.85
C SER A 255 23.79 -2.68 8.58
N LEU A 256 22.50 -2.43 8.33
CA LEU A 256 22.05 -1.08 8.05
C LEU A 256 22.18 -0.16 9.28
N PRO A 257 22.61 1.10 9.10
CA PRO A 257 22.93 2.00 10.23
C PRO A 257 21.68 2.44 11.03
N TRP A 258 20.52 2.53 10.40
CA TRP A 258 19.26 2.97 11.01
C TRP A 258 18.60 1.93 11.95
N VAL A 259 19.08 0.69 11.99
CA VAL A 259 18.50 -0.40 12.80
C VAL A 259 19.44 -0.87 13.91
N ASP A 260 20.41 -0.03 14.30
CA ASP A 260 21.37 -0.36 15.36
C ASP A 260 20.68 -0.74 16.69
N PHE A 261 19.56 -0.08 17.02
CA PHE A 261 18.76 -0.40 18.21
C PHE A 261 18.15 -1.81 18.19
N LEU A 262 17.99 -2.41 17.01
CA LEU A 262 17.36 -3.71 16.79
C LEU A 262 18.40 -4.85 16.72
N LYS A 263 19.69 -4.52 16.62
CA LYS A 263 20.75 -5.52 16.45
C LYS A 263 20.72 -6.64 17.48
N PRO A 264 20.54 -6.40 18.81
CA PRO A 264 20.50 -7.49 19.78
C PRO A 264 19.41 -8.53 19.47
N GLU A 265 18.18 -8.08 19.22
CA GLU A 265 17.03 -8.93 18.94
C GLU A 265 17.11 -9.57 17.55
N GLY A 266 17.55 -8.81 16.54
CA GLY A 266 17.74 -9.30 15.18
C GLY A 266 18.84 -10.36 15.08
N ILE A 267 19.97 -10.14 15.77
CA ILE A 267 21.06 -11.11 15.85
C ILE A 267 20.57 -12.37 16.59
N ALA A 268 19.88 -12.23 17.72
CA ALA A 268 19.30 -13.37 18.43
C ALA A 268 18.32 -14.17 17.54
N CYS A 269 17.50 -13.48 16.75
CA CYS A 269 16.62 -14.09 15.74
C CYS A 269 17.42 -14.92 14.71
N MET A 270 18.46 -14.32 14.13
CA MET A 270 19.34 -15.00 13.17
C MET A 270 20.02 -16.23 13.79
N TYR A 271 20.50 -16.15 15.03
CA TYR A 271 21.17 -17.28 15.71
C TYR A 271 20.22 -18.43 16.06
N ARG A 272 18.96 -18.16 16.40
CA ARG A 272 17.95 -19.23 16.56
C ARG A 272 17.73 -20.00 15.26
N GLY A 273 17.68 -19.29 14.12
CA GLY A 273 17.62 -19.93 12.80
C GLY A 273 18.84 -20.78 12.51
N LYS A 274 20.05 -20.29 12.84
CA LYS A 274 21.28 -21.07 12.70
C LYS A 274 21.29 -22.32 13.57
N ALA A 275 20.80 -22.23 14.80
CA ALA A 275 20.67 -23.38 15.69
C ALA A 275 19.75 -24.45 15.07
N TYR A 276 18.58 -24.05 14.55
CA TYR A 276 17.69 -24.95 13.83
C TYR A 276 18.38 -25.65 12.64
N LEU A 277 19.16 -24.91 11.84
CA LEU A 277 19.91 -25.51 10.72
C LEU A 277 20.97 -26.51 11.18
N GLU A 278 21.67 -26.21 12.27
CA GLU A 278 22.68 -27.11 12.85
C GLU A 278 22.05 -28.39 13.40
N ASP A 279 20.94 -28.29 14.12
CA ASP A 279 20.18 -29.45 14.62
C ASP A 279 19.69 -30.35 13.48
N ASN A 280 19.51 -29.78 12.28
CA ASN A 280 19.06 -30.48 11.08
C ASN A 280 20.17 -30.73 10.05
N ARG A 281 21.44 -30.61 10.43
CA ARG A 281 22.60 -30.66 9.51
C ARG A 281 22.67 -31.91 8.65
N ASN A 282 22.31 -33.07 9.21
CA ASN A 282 22.32 -34.35 8.48
C ASN A 282 21.26 -34.44 7.37
N HIS A 283 20.29 -33.52 7.37
CA HIS A 283 19.17 -33.50 6.44
C HIS A 283 19.25 -32.37 5.41
N TRP A 284 20.36 -31.65 5.30
CA TRP A 284 20.51 -30.54 4.34
C TRP A 284 20.40 -30.96 2.87
N ARG A 285 20.54 -32.25 2.56
CA ARG A 285 20.34 -32.78 1.20
C ARG A 285 18.92 -33.32 0.98
N ASP A 286 18.12 -33.42 2.04
CA ASP A 286 16.73 -33.85 1.98
C ASP A 286 15.84 -32.66 1.58
N ALA A 287 16.02 -32.17 0.36
CA ALA A 287 15.43 -30.91 -0.08
C ALA A 287 13.89 -30.94 -0.10
N GLU A 288 13.28 -29.87 0.41
CA GLU A 288 11.85 -29.66 0.35
C GLU A 288 11.41 -29.27 -1.09
N ARG A 289 10.16 -29.62 -1.46
CA ARG A 289 9.61 -29.28 -2.80
C ARG A 289 9.16 -27.82 -2.83
N LEU A 290 10.10 -26.93 -3.11
CA LEU A 290 9.89 -25.48 -3.04
C LEU A 290 9.86 -24.79 -4.39
N TRP A 291 10.54 -25.35 -5.39
CA TRP A 291 10.72 -24.74 -6.71
C TRP A 291 9.57 -25.11 -7.65
N ILE A 292 9.18 -24.20 -8.54
CA ILE A 292 8.01 -24.37 -9.41
C ILE A 292 8.44 -24.49 -10.87
N GLU A 293 8.03 -25.56 -11.55
CA GLU A 293 8.02 -25.69 -13.02
C GLU A 293 6.58 -26.02 -13.48
N LYS A 294 6.33 -27.15 -14.14
CA LYS A 294 4.96 -27.67 -14.35
C LYS A 294 4.35 -28.17 -13.05
N THR A 295 5.21 -28.66 -12.16
CA THR A 295 4.86 -29.09 -10.80
C THR A 295 5.92 -28.58 -9.83
N VAL A 296 5.67 -28.72 -8.53
CA VAL A 296 6.66 -28.40 -7.50
C VAL A 296 7.77 -29.46 -7.44
N TYR A 297 9.01 -29.02 -7.44
CA TYR A 297 10.21 -29.86 -7.37
C TYR A 297 11.20 -29.36 -6.31
N SER A 298 12.23 -30.16 -6.06
CA SER A 298 13.28 -29.91 -5.07
C SER A 298 14.66 -30.08 -5.72
N SER A 299 15.68 -29.39 -5.21
CA SER A 299 17.09 -29.67 -5.55
C SER A 299 17.94 -29.78 -4.29
N SER A 300 18.49 -30.97 -4.04
CA SER A 300 19.38 -31.26 -2.92
C SER A 300 20.65 -30.41 -2.94
N ASN A 301 21.14 -30.07 -4.13
CA ASN A 301 22.33 -29.23 -4.28
C ASN A 301 22.05 -27.80 -3.82
N LEU A 302 20.89 -27.23 -4.18
CA LEU A 302 20.49 -25.89 -3.77
C LEU A 302 20.20 -25.83 -2.28
N CYS A 303 19.38 -26.74 -1.75
CA CYS A 303 19.07 -26.79 -0.32
C CYS A 303 20.36 -26.82 0.53
N GLN A 304 21.31 -27.67 0.16
CA GLN A 304 22.59 -27.77 0.84
C GLN A 304 23.42 -26.49 0.73
N ALA A 305 23.49 -25.88 -0.46
CA ALA A 305 24.24 -24.65 -0.67
C ALA A 305 23.68 -23.47 0.14
N TYR A 306 22.36 -23.32 0.19
CA TYR A 306 21.71 -22.30 1.02
C TYR A 306 21.95 -22.54 2.51
N CYS A 307 21.83 -23.78 2.99
CA CYS A 307 22.12 -24.10 4.39
C CYS A 307 23.59 -23.82 4.77
N LEU A 308 24.54 -24.14 3.87
CA LEU A 308 25.96 -23.81 4.04
C LEU A 308 26.19 -22.30 4.09
N ALA A 309 25.61 -21.56 3.15
CA ALA A 309 25.68 -20.12 3.07
C ALA A 309 25.12 -19.44 4.33
N ALA A 310 23.93 -19.84 4.77
CA ALA A 310 23.30 -19.34 5.99
C ALA A 310 24.11 -19.68 7.25
N SER A 311 24.76 -20.84 7.28
CA SER A 311 25.65 -21.21 8.39
C SER A 311 26.88 -20.32 8.46
N LYS A 312 27.50 -20.01 7.30
CA LYS A 312 28.72 -19.17 7.22
C LYS A 312 28.46 -17.68 7.38
N VAL A 313 27.35 -17.15 6.85
CA VAL A 313 27.11 -15.71 6.80
C VAL A 313 27.12 -15.07 8.20
N VAL A 314 27.69 -13.89 8.32
CA VAL A 314 27.66 -13.07 9.55
C VAL A 314 27.05 -11.71 9.24
N VAL A 315 26.56 -11.01 10.25
CA VAL A 315 26.15 -9.61 10.06
C VAL A 315 27.39 -8.80 9.66
N PRO A 316 27.41 -8.19 8.46
CA PRO A 316 28.56 -7.41 8.01
C PRO A 316 28.89 -6.29 9.00
N THR A 317 30.17 -6.17 9.35
CA THR A 317 30.71 -5.09 10.20
C THR A 317 31.27 -3.92 9.37
N ALA A 318 31.29 -4.06 8.04
CA ALA A 318 31.80 -3.02 7.15
C ALA A 318 30.93 -1.76 7.24
N PHE A 319 31.60 -0.60 7.30
CA PHE A 319 30.91 0.69 7.36
C PHE A 319 30.08 0.93 6.08
N MET A 320 28.82 1.30 6.27
CA MET A 320 27.97 1.79 5.19
C MET A 320 28.42 3.19 4.78
N PRO A 321 28.36 3.56 3.48
CA PRO A 321 28.71 4.90 3.05
C PRO A 321 27.85 5.97 3.77
N GLN A 322 28.45 7.13 4.08
CA GLN A 322 27.77 8.20 4.82
C GLN A 322 26.46 8.63 4.16
N GLN A 323 26.40 8.65 2.83
CA GLN A 323 25.20 8.99 2.06
C GLN A 323 24.01 8.06 2.37
N VAL A 324 24.26 6.80 2.75
CA VAL A 324 23.22 5.85 3.20
C VAL A 324 22.82 6.12 4.64
N VAL A 325 23.77 6.46 5.52
CA VAL A 325 23.50 6.87 6.91
C VAL A 325 22.60 8.12 6.93
N ASP A 326 22.87 9.07 6.04
CA ASP A 326 22.16 10.35 5.96
C ASP A 326 20.69 10.22 5.49
N LEU A 327 20.29 9.07 4.96
CA LEU A 327 18.86 8.80 4.69
C LEU A 327 18.04 8.88 5.99
N PHE A 328 18.63 8.48 7.12
CA PHE A 328 17.97 8.41 8.43
C PHE A 328 18.83 9.09 9.50
N PRO A 329 18.80 10.42 9.54
CA PRO A 329 19.68 11.18 10.41
C PRO A 329 19.33 10.99 11.90
N ALA A 330 20.27 11.28 12.79
CA ALA A 330 20.11 11.10 14.24
C ALA A 330 18.88 11.82 14.83
N GLN A 331 18.46 12.93 14.22
CA GLN A 331 17.25 13.67 14.58
C GLN A 331 15.98 12.81 14.43
N LEU A 332 15.91 11.99 13.37
CA LEU A 332 14.82 11.06 13.17
C LEU A 332 14.82 9.98 14.26
N SER A 333 15.99 9.47 14.64
CA SER A 333 16.10 8.51 15.76
C SER A 333 15.58 9.10 17.08
N LYS A 334 15.88 10.37 17.37
CA LYS A 334 15.32 11.08 18.54
C LYS A 334 13.80 11.22 18.45
N LYS A 335 13.27 11.52 17.26
CA LYS A 335 11.82 11.61 17.02
C LYS A 335 11.14 10.25 17.25
N VAL A 336 11.69 9.18 16.68
CA VAL A 336 11.23 7.79 16.87
C VAL A 336 11.22 7.42 18.35
N ALA A 337 12.29 7.71 19.10
CA ALA A 337 12.33 7.43 20.54
C ALA A 337 11.23 8.19 21.33
N LYS A 338 11.00 9.47 21.00
CA LYS A 338 9.94 10.28 21.63
C LYS A 338 8.54 9.73 21.31
N MET A 339 8.28 9.40 20.06
CA MET A 339 6.99 8.84 19.63
C MET A 339 6.76 7.45 20.24
N SER A 340 7.79 6.62 20.31
CA SER A 340 7.75 5.32 20.99
C SER A 340 7.37 5.48 22.46
N GLY A 341 7.98 6.44 23.17
CA GLY A 341 7.62 6.74 24.57
C GLY A 341 6.17 7.24 24.74
N PHE A 342 5.64 7.98 23.77
CA PHE A 342 4.21 8.37 23.78
C PHE A 342 3.31 7.16 23.56
N PHE A 343 3.47 6.45 22.44
CA PHE A 343 2.58 5.35 22.07
C PHE A 343 2.67 4.15 23.03
N SER A 344 3.80 3.95 23.72
CA SER A 344 3.93 2.90 24.74
C SER A 344 3.01 3.08 25.95
N ARG A 345 2.28 4.20 26.03
CA ARG A 345 1.29 4.49 27.08
C ARG A 345 -0.13 4.56 26.55
N VAL A 346 -0.33 4.29 25.26
CA VAL A 346 -1.63 4.33 24.59
C VAL A 346 -2.00 2.90 24.20
N GLU A 347 -3.21 2.46 24.53
CA GLU A 347 -3.71 1.16 24.10
C GLU A 347 -3.80 1.10 22.56
N PRO A 348 -3.50 -0.05 21.92
CA PRO A 348 -3.17 -1.35 22.51
C PRO A 348 -1.65 -1.56 22.79
N PHE A 349 -0.82 -0.53 22.61
CA PHE A 349 0.64 -0.66 22.61
C PHE A 349 1.30 -0.62 23.99
N SER A 350 0.50 -0.54 25.06
CA SER A 350 0.99 -0.41 26.45
C SER A 350 1.94 -1.55 26.88
N LYS A 351 1.83 -2.72 26.23
CA LYS A 351 2.65 -3.91 26.47
C LYS A 351 3.57 -4.27 25.31
N ALA A 352 3.63 -3.45 24.26
CA ALA A 352 4.45 -3.74 23.09
C ALA A 352 5.94 -3.65 23.42
N PRO A 353 6.78 -4.61 22.98
CA PRO A 353 8.22 -4.51 23.13
C PRO A 353 8.76 -3.23 22.48
N GLN A 354 9.66 -2.53 23.17
CA GLN A 354 10.17 -1.24 22.72
C GLN A 354 10.80 -1.30 21.33
N TRP A 355 11.59 -2.35 21.05
CA TRP A 355 12.22 -2.53 19.73
C TRP A 355 11.19 -2.69 18.60
N LYS A 356 10.05 -3.36 18.86
CA LYS A 356 8.98 -3.51 17.86
C LYS A 356 8.38 -2.15 17.53
N MET A 357 8.08 -1.37 18.56
CA MET A 357 7.54 -0.01 18.39
C MET A 357 8.51 0.89 17.63
N GLN A 358 9.79 0.85 17.96
CA GLN A 358 10.82 1.62 17.28
C GLN A 358 10.97 1.19 15.81
N LEU A 359 10.88 -0.10 15.50
CA LEU A 359 10.90 -0.61 14.14
C LEU A 359 9.67 -0.15 13.34
N SER A 360 8.47 -0.27 13.90
CA SER A 360 7.22 0.23 13.28
C SER A 360 7.31 1.74 13.00
N LEU A 361 7.81 2.54 13.95
CA LEU A 361 8.02 3.97 13.76
C LEU A 361 9.11 4.29 12.72
N LEU A 362 10.14 3.46 12.60
CA LEU A 362 11.14 3.61 11.55
C LEU A 362 10.53 3.32 10.17
N GLN A 363 9.69 2.28 10.05
CA GLN A 363 8.90 1.99 8.85
C GLN A 363 7.98 3.16 8.46
N CYS A 364 7.46 3.90 9.45
CA CYS A 364 6.60 5.06 9.21
C CYS A 364 7.29 6.24 8.53
N ALA A 365 8.60 6.41 8.68
CA ALA A 365 9.29 7.61 8.21
C ALA A 365 9.23 7.81 6.68
N PRO A 366 9.52 6.79 5.84
CA PRO A 366 9.28 6.86 4.39
C PRO A 366 7.84 7.23 4.01
N TYR A 367 6.85 6.74 4.75
CA TYR A 367 5.44 7.03 4.52
C TYR A 367 5.08 8.45 4.93
N ALA A 368 5.62 8.96 6.04
CA ALA A 368 5.41 10.34 6.47
C ALA A 368 5.96 11.33 5.43
N THR A 369 7.14 11.06 4.86
CA THR A 369 7.69 11.88 3.78
C THR A 369 6.84 11.80 2.52
N ALA A 370 6.41 10.60 2.11
CA ALA A 370 5.52 10.44 0.97
C ALA A 370 4.16 11.14 1.16
N LEU A 371 3.56 11.05 2.35
CA LEU A 371 2.30 11.75 2.67
C LEU A 371 2.47 13.26 2.55
N LYS A 372 3.57 13.79 3.09
CA LYS A 372 3.88 15.21 2.97
C LYS A 372 3.97 15.61 1.50
N ASP A 373 4.65 14.85 0.65
CA ASP A 373 4.76 15.15 -0.78
C ASP A 373 3.40 15.06 -1.51
N ALA A 374 2.53 14.14 -1.08
CA ALA A 374 1.20 13.93 -1.66
C ALA A 374 0.11 14.86 -1.10
N ARG A 375 0.40 15.65 -0.06
CA ARG A 375 -0.63 16.35 0.72
C ARG A 375 -1.54 17.29 -0.08
N TYR A 376 -1.07 17.87 -1.19
CA TYR A 376 -1.89 18.76 -2.01
C TYR A 376 -2.39 18.12 -3.31
N MET A 377 -2.36 16.79 -3.41
CA MET A 377 -2.75 16.11 -4.64
C MET A 377 -4.26 16.21 -4.94
N VAL A 378 -5.11 16.33 -3.91
CA VAL A 378 -6.57 16.48 -4.05
C VAL A 378 -7.00 17.88 -3.61
N ILE A 379 -6.67 18.26 -2.38
CA ILE A 379 -7.09 19.52 -1.75
C ILE A 379 -5.88 20.48 -1.70
N PRO A 380 -6.00 21.71 -2.23
CA PRO A 380 -4.91 22.68 -2.21
C PRO A 380 -4.63 23.19 -0.79
N PRO A 381 -3.51 23.89 -0.57
CA PRO A 381 -3.23 24.53 0.71
C PRO A 381 -4.38 25.46 1.13
N VAL A 382 -4.76 25.39 2.41
CA VAL A 382 -5.75 26.28 3.04
C VAL A 382 -4.99 27.24 3.95
N GLU A 383 -5.01 28.54 3.64
CA GLU A 383 -4.20 29.56 4.33
C GLU A 383 -4.48 29.65 5.84
N ASN A 384 -5.72 29.37 6.27
CA ASN A 384 -6.17 29.46 7.66
C ASN A 384 -6.14 28.12 8.43
N ALA A 385 -5.71 27.02 7.80
CA ALA A 385 -5.58 25.72 8.48
C ALA A 385 -4.17 25.59 9.09
N SER A 386 -4.06 25.81 10.40
CA SER A 386 -2.76 26.11 11.04
C SER A 386 -1.95 24.90 11.51
N ASP A 387 -2.44 23.66 11.38
CA ASP A 387 -1.77 22.50 11.99
C ASP A 387 -1.83 21.20 11.18
N GLU A 388 -0.69 20.80 10.60
CA GLU A 388 -0.50 19.51 9.91
C GLU A 388 0.01 18.40 10.87
N LYS A 389 -0.07 18.58 12.20
CA LYS A 389 0.42 17.60 13.20
C LYS A 389 -0.11 16.17 12.99
N TYR A 390 -1.34 16.01 12.49
CA TYR A 390 -1.94 14.71 12.21
C TYR A 390 -1.12 13.86 11.22
N GLN A 391 -0.38 14.49 10.29
CA GLN A 391 0.44 13.79 9.30
C GLN A 391 1.53 12.93 9.95
N GLU A 392 1.99 13.29 11.16
CA GLU A 392 2.99 12.52 11.88
C GLU A 392 2.42 11.25 12.51
N TYR A 393 1.12 11.19 12.78
CA TYR A 393 0.44 10.07 13.44
C TYR A 393 -0.13 9.07 12.45
N ILE A 394 -0.60 9.53 11.28
CA ILE A 394 -1.27 8.68 10.27
C ILE A 394 -0.44 7.44 9.91
N PRO A 395 0.88 7.53 9.59
CA PRO A 395 1.63 6.33 9.25
C PRO A 395 1.68 5.32 10.40
N PHE A 396 1.83 5.78 11.64
CA PHE A 396 1.94 4.90 12.81
C PHE A 396 0.63 4.25 13.20
N THR A 397 -0.51 4.93 13.02
CA THR A 397 -1.81 4.30 13.29
C THR A 397 -2.01 3.08 12.39
N TRP A 398 -1.68 3.18 11.10
CA TRP A 398 -1.77 2.05 10.16
C TRP A 398 -0.68 0.99 10.35
N ILE A 399 0.61 1.40 10.35
CA ILE A 399 1.74 0.47 10.45
C ILE A 399 1.80 -0.19 11.83
N GLY A 400 1.65 0.60 12.90
CA GLY A 400 1.68 0.10 14.26
C GLY A 400 0.56 -0.92 14.50
N CYS A 401 -0.68 -0.64 14.09
CA CYS A 401 -1.79 -1.57 14.28
C CYS A 401 -1.61 -2.85 13.45
N ARG A 402 -1.14 -2.73 12.20
CA ARG A 402 -0.81 -3.89 11.37
C ARG A 402 0.24 -4.78 12.04
N ASP A 403 1.32 -4.19 12.55
CA ASP A 403 2.41 -4.95 13.18
C ASP A 403 1.96 -5.57 14.51
N PHE A 404 1.13 -4.86 15.28
CA PHE A 404 0.55 -5.35 16.53
C PHE A 404 -0.35 -6.57 16.29
N LEU A 405 -1.20 -6.52 15.27
CA LEU A 405 -2.11 -7.62 14.90
C LEU A 405 -1.44 -8.68 14.03
N SER A 406 -0.24 -8.43 13.51
CA SER A 406 0.43 -9.26 12.49
C SER A 406 -0.43 -9.48 11.23
N THR A 407 -1.18 -8.45 10.81
CA THR A 407 -2.14 -8.56 9.69
C THR A 407 -1.43 -8.63 8.34
N ALA A 408 -1.72 -9.66 7.55
CA ALA A 408 -1.25 -9.78 6.18
C ALA A 408 -2.05 -8.87 5.23
N ILE A 409 -1.44 -7.75 4.81
CA ILE A 409 -2.07 -6.77 3.93
C ILE A 409 -1.03 -6.14 2.98
N PRO A 410 -1.37 -5.87 1.70
CA PRO A 410 -0.47 -5.19 0.78
C PRO A 410 -0.11 -3.78 1.27
N GLY A 411 1.14 -3.37 1.01
CA GLY A 411 1.62 -2.03 1.34
C GLY A 411 0.86 -0.93 0.61
N GLU A 412 0.37 -1.23 -0.60
CA GLU A 412 -0.47 -0.31 -1.38
C GLU A 412 -1.82 -0.04 -0.70
N THR A 413 -2.45 -1.06 -0.10
CA THR A 413 -3.70 -0.86 0.64
C THR A 413 -3.50 0.05 1.85
N LEU A 414 -2.40 -0.13 2.59
CA LEU A 414 -2.05 0.76 3.71
C LEU A 414 -1.83 2.19 3.22
N TRP A 415 -1.11 2.36 2.11
CA TRP A 415 -0.85 3.67 1.53
C TRP A 415 -2.13 4.41 1.14
N GLN A 416 -3.05 3.73 0.44
CA GLN A 416 -4.35 4.30 0.08
C GLN A 416 -5.16 4.71 1.31
N MET A 417 -5.11 3.91 2.37
CA MET A 417 -5.80 4.25 3.62
C MET A 417 -5.14 5.40 4.40
N MET A 418 -3.81 5.53 4.36
CA MET A 418 -3.11 6.69 4.92
C MET A 418 -3.51 7.98 4.18
N ILE A 419 -3.63 7.91 2.86
CA ILE A 419 -4.11 9.02 2.04
C ILE A 419 -5.57 9.38 2.37
N VAL A 420 -6.47 8.40 2.49
CA VAL A 420 -7.86 8.66 2.89
C VAL A 420 -7.96 9.24 4.31
N SER A 421 -7.10 8.77 5.22
CA SER A 421 -7.01 9.34 6.58
C SER A 421 -6.60 10.82 6.52
N MET A 422 -5.61 11.17 5.71
CA MET A 422 -5.17 12.56 5.49
C MET A 422 -6.29 13.40 4.84
N LEU A 423 -6.98 12.86 3.84
CA LEU A 423 -8.09 13.55 3.18
C LEU A 423 -9.23 13.86 4.15
N GLY A 424 -9.51 12.99 5.13
CA GLY A 424 -10.47 13.27 6.19
C GLY A 424 -10.19 14.61 6.88
N PHE A 425 -8.97 14.80 7.40
CA PHE A 425 -8.56 16.04 8.05
C PHE A 425 -8.58 17.26 7.11
N GLN A 426 -8.27 17.07 5.83
CA GLN A 426 -8.23 18.16 4.86
C GLN A 426 -9.62 18.61 4.42
N VAL A 427 -10.55 17.66 4.24
CA VAL A 427 -11.96 17.98 3.94
C VAL A 427 -12.56 18.71 5.14
N ASP A 428 -12.34 18.21 6.36
CA ASP A 428 -12.78 18.84 7.61
C ASP A 428 -12.35 20.31 7.67
N ALA A 429 -11.05 20.57 7.58
CA ALA A 429 -10.51 21.93 7.59
C ALA A 429 -11.05 22.80 6.44
N TYR A 430 -11.21 22.26 5.23
CA TYR A 430 -11.72 23.02 4.09
C TYR A 430 -13.21 23.35 4.24
N MET A 431 -14.02 22.41 4.75
CA MET A 431 -15.45 22.61 4.97
C MET A 431 -15.68 23.68 6.04
N GLU A 432 -14.94 23.64 7.14
CA GLU A 432 -15.07 24.60 8.24
C GLU A 432 -14.57 26.01 7.90
N THR A 433 -13.50 26.12 7.12
CA THR A 433 -12.87 27.43 6.86
C THR A 433 -13.32 28.06 5.53
N VAL A 434 -13.34 27.30 4.44
CA VAL A 434 -13.56 27.86 3.09
C VAL A 434 -15.04 27.79 2.71
N VAL A 435 -15.67 26.63 2.90
CA VAL A 435 -17.07 26.44 2.47
C VAL A 435 -18.01 27.29 3.29
N TRP A 436 -17.81 27.34 4.61
CA TRP A 436 -18.65 28.17 5.47
C TRP A 436 -18.60 29.66 5.07
N GLU A 437 -17.42 30.23 4.85
CA GLU A 437 -17.28 31.64 4.46
C GLU A 437 -17.92 31.95 3.09
N GLN A 438 -17.74 31.06 2.11
CA GLN A 438 -18.13 31.33 0.72
C GLN A 438 -19.58 30.92 0.38
N TYR A 439 -20.17 29.98 1.12
CA TYR A 439 -21.44 29.33 0.77
C TYR A 439 -22.50 29.36 1.87
N ARG A 440 -22.28 29.98 3.03
CA ARG A 440 -23.29 30.08 4.11
C ARG A 440 -24.69 30.51 3.64
N ASP A 441 -24.77 31.41 2.66
CA ASP A 441 -26.05 31.92 2.14
C ASP A 441 -26.62 31.08 0.98
N ARG A 442 -25.88 30.04 0.53
CA ARG A 442 -26.22 29.15 -0.60
C ARG A 442 -26.02 27.65 -0.28
N LEU A 443 -26.10 27.28 0.99
CA LEU A 443 -25.96 25.88 1.42
C LEU A 443 -26.97 24.91 0.77
N PRO A 444 -28.25 25.28 0.50
CA PRO A 444 -29.19 24.41 -0.21
C PRO A 444 -28.72 24.04 -1.63
N ASP A 445 -28.12 24.98 -2.35
CA ASP A 445 -27.59 24.76 -3.69
C ASP A 445 -26.39 23.82 -3.66
N LEU A 446 -25.50 24.01 -2.66
CA LEU A 446 -24.34 23.14 -2.46
C LEU A 446 -24.76 21.70 -2.07
N LYS A 447 -25.77 21.55 -1.19
CA LYS A 447 -26.37 20.23 -0.87
C LYS A 447 -26.94 19.57 -2.13
N ALA A 448 -27.63 20.32 -2.98
CA ALA A 448 -28.15 19.81 -4.25
C ALA A 448 -27.03 19.41 -5.22
N PHE A 449 -25.93 20.17 -5.26
CA PHE A 449 -24.73 19.85 -6.03
C PHE A 449 -24.09 18.53 -5.58
N ILE A 450 -23.83 18.37 -4.27
CA ILE A 450 -23.24 17.15 -3.69
C ILE A 450 -24.08 15.92 -4.02
N ARG A 451 -25.42 16.03 -3.91
CA ARG A 451 -26.34 14.94 -4.26
C ARG A 451 -26.15 14.50 -5.70
N ARG A 452 -26.19 15.44 -6.65
CA ARG A 452 -25.99 15.17 -8.08
C ARG A 452 -24.62 14.57 -8.35
N LEU A 453 -23.58 15.10 -7.72
CA LEU A 453 -22.19 14.66 -7.92
C LEU A 453 -22.01 13.19 -7.55
N CYS A 454 -22.51 12.76 -6.38
CA CYS A 454 -22.35 11.37 -5.92
C CYS A 454 -23.28 10.40 -6.66
N THR A 455 -24.46 10.84 -7.14
CA THR A 455 -25.36 9.99 -7.95
C THR A 455 -24.95 9.89 -9.43
N GLY A 456 -24.27 10.91 -9.95
CA GLY A 456 -23.96 11.07 -11.38
C GLY A 456 -22.79 10.22 -11.89
N SER A 457 -21.90 9.78 -10.99
CA SER A 457 -20.77 8.89 -11.36
C SER A 457 -21.19 7.44 -11.63
N GLY A 458 -22.46 7.08 -11.42
CA GLY A 458 -22.99 5.72 -11.64
C GLY A 458 -23.59 5.44 -13.02
N THR A 459 -23.66 6.42 -13.94
CA THR A 459 -24.24 6.20 -15.29
C THR A 459 -23.30 6.69 -16.37
N THR A 460 -22.62 5.77 -17.06
CA THR A 460 -21.96 6.05 -18.34
C THR A 460 -22.99 6.33 -19.43
N GLY A 461 -23.41 7.60 -19.55
CA GLY A 461 -23.99 8.15 -20.78
C GLY A 461 -22.89 8.80 -21.65
N PRO A 462 -23.00 8.78 -22.99
CA PRO A 462 -21.90 9.17 -23.86
C PRO A 462 -21.59 10.66 -23.73
N ARG A 463 -20.41 10.99 -23.19
CA ARG A 463 -19.86 12.35 -23.22
C ARG A 463 -19.75 12.81 -24.67
N LYS A 464 -20.51 13.86 -25.04
CA LYS A 464 -20.36 14.60 -26.30
C LYS A 464 -18.91 15.09 -26.38
N ARG A 465 -18.13 14.50 -27.28
CA ARG A 465 -16.83 15.03 -27.74
C ARG A 465 -17.08 16.43 -28.32
N LYS A 466 -16.43 17.44 -27.74
CA LYS A 466 -16.18 18.72 -28.44
C LYS A 466 -15.25 18.40 -29.61
N ASN A 467 -15.78 18.49 -30.83
CA ASN A 467 -14.99 18.49 -32.05
C ASN A 467 -14.24 19.83 -32.15
N ASN A 468 -12.92 19.80 -32.03
CA ASN A 468 -12.07 20.76 -32.72
C ASN A 468 -11.80 20.21 -34.12
N GLY A 469 -11.97 21.08 -35.11
CA GLY A 469 -11.82 20.74 -36.51
C GLY A 469 -10.38 20.49 -36.93
N GLU A 470 -10.32 19.77 -38.06
CA GLU A 470 -9.49 20.00 -39.23
C GLU A 470 -8.48 18.92 -39.69
N ILE A 471 -8.71 18.58 -40.98
CA ILE A 471 -7.82 18.08 -42.03
C ILE A 471 -7.59 16.57 -42.16
N GLY A 472 -8.45 15.95 -42.99
CA GLY A 472 -8.04 15.47 -44.33
C GLY A 472 -7.40 14.09 -44.45
N GLY A 473 -8.08 13.17 -45.16
CA GLY A 473 -7.44 12.06 -45.89
C GLY A 473 -8.09 10.68 -45.80
N THR A 474 -9.17 10.45 -46.55
CA THR A 474 -9.65 9.12 -47.02
C THR A 474 -8.64 8.43 -47.97
N PRO A 475 -8.81 7.18 -48.47
CA PRO A 475 -9.88 6.16 -48.27
C PRO A 475 -9.40 4.68 -48.14
N LYS A 476 -10.30 3.75 -47.79
CA LYS A 476 -10.73 2.62 -48.66
C LYS A 476 -11.62 1.62 -47.91
N LYS A 477 -12.89 1.57 -48.32
CA LYS A 477 -13.76 0.38 -48.21
C LYS A 477 -13.44 -0.56 -49.38
N LEU A 478 -13.51 -1.86 -49.14
CA LEU A 478 -13.72 -2.86 -50.19
C LEU A 478 -14.91 -3.75 -49.78
N LEU A 479 -15.94 -3.68 -50.63
CA LEU A 479 -16.95 -4.68 -51.05
C LEU A 479 -17.48 -5.68 -50.02
N GLY A 480 -18.78 -6.00 -49.97
CA GLY A 480 -19.87 -5.80 -50.92
C GLY A 480 -20.88 -6.95 -50.78
N SER A 481 -21.92 -6.94 -51.63
CA SER A 481 -23.00 -7.93 -51.79
C SER A 481 -24.21 -7.72 -50.87
N ASN A 482 -25.26 -7.00 -51.27
CA ASN A 482 -26.30 -7.27 -52.30
C ASN A 482 -27.56 -7.87 -51.67
N GLY A 483 -28.73 -7.26 -51.93
CA GLY A 483 -29.99 -7.94 -51.62
C GLY A 483 -31.30 -7.15 -51.55
N VAL A 484 -31.54 -6.17 -52.45
CA VAL A 484 -32.85 -5.88 -53.13
C VAL A 484 -34.05 -5.38 -52.29
N PRO A 485 -34.91 -4.50 -52.88
CA PRO A 485 -35.71 -3.50 -52.17
C PRO A 485 -37.22 -3.77 -52.22
N ASN A 486 -37.99 -2.98 -51.46
CA ASN A 486 -39.39 -2.58 -51.68
C ASN A 486 -39.79 -1.70 -50.48
N GLY A 487 -40.52 -0.60 -50.56
CA GLY A 487 -41.13 0.13 -51.65
C GLY A 487 -41.84 1.35 -51.01
N VAL A 488 -41.69 2.50 -51.67
CA VAL A 488 -42.58 3.66 -51.81
C VAL A 488 -43.77 3.81 -50.85
N LEU A 489 -43.90 4.97 -50.17
CA LEU A 489 -44.92 6.01 -50.47
C LEU A 489 -45.05 7.09 -49.38
N ASN A 490 -44.77 8.32 -49.81
CA ASN A 490 -45.55 9.56 -49.70
C ASN A 490 -46.01 10.14 -48.35
N GLY A 491 -45.72 11.44 -48.25
CA GLY A 491 -46.64 12.46 -47.71
C GLY A 491 -45.89 13.62 -47.04
N THR A 492 -45.49 14.68 -47.76
CA THR A 492 -46.20 15.98 -47.86
C THR A 492 -46.51 16.57 -46.47
N THR A 493 -46.13 17.79 -46.08
CA THR A 493 -46.22 19.12 -46.74
C THR A 493 -45.59 20.16 -45.79
N ASN A 494 -44.69 21.03 -46.29
CA ASN A 494 -44.87 22.47 -46.60
C ASN A 494 -45.10 23.45 -45.44
N GLY A 495 -44.36 24.56 -45.50
CA GLY A 495 -44.67 25.85 -44.87
C GLY A 495 -43.41 26.53 -44.31
N SER A 496 -42.55 27.16 -45.10
CA SER A 496 -42.66 28.50 -45.70
C SER A 496 -41.65 29.47 -45.05
N THR A 497 -40.74 29.91 -45.90
CA THR A 497 -39.83 31.06 -45.91
C THR A 497 -40.36 32.40 -45.38
N THR A 498 -39.45 33.24 -44.83
CA THR A 498 -39.03 34.61 -45.30
C THR A 498 -38.35 35.36 -44.12
N HIS A 499 -37.08 35.81 -44.21
CA HIS A 499 -36.58 37.14 -44.65
C HIS A 499 -37.34 38.32 -44.02
N ALA A 500 -36.77 39.44 -43.53
CA ALA A 500 -35.41 39.96 -43.39
C ALA A 500 -35.49 41.25 -42.52
N ASP A 501 -34.35 41.66 -41.94
CA ASP A 501 -33.87 43.01 -41.61
C ASP A 501 -34.76 44.13 -41.03
N GLY A 502 -34.29 44.69 -39.91
CA GLY A 502 -34.01 46.13 -39.84
C GLY A 502 -34.56 46.92 -38.64
N LEU A 503 -33.63 47.64 -37.99
CA LEU A 503 -33.77 48.95 -37.30
C LEU A 503 -33.94 48.99 -35.76
N GLU A 504 -32.83 49.37 -35.11
CA GLU A 504 -32.71 50.12 -33.83
C GLU A 504 -33.43 51.50 -33.90
N PRO A 505 -33.79 52.22 -32.79
CA PRO A 505 -32.85 52.61 -31.71
C PRO A 505 -33.39 52.85 -30.27
N ASP A 506 -32.42 53.04 -29.36
CA ASP A 506 -32.37 53.83 -28.11
C ASP A 506 -33.44 53.70 -27.01
N THR A 507 -33.01 53.35 -25.79
CA THR A 507 -33.00 54.28 -24.63
C THR A 507 -32.27 53.70 -23.40
N LEU A 508 -31.54 54.61 -22.73
CA LEU A 508 -30.70 54.44 -21.54
C LEU A 508 -31.51 54.22 -20.25
N ALA A 509 -31.00 53.38 -19.32
CA ALA A 509 -31.10 53.63 -17.87
C ALA A 509 -30.14 52.73 -17.06
N GLU A 510 -29.12 53.39 -16.50
CA GLU A 510 -28.55 53.25 -15.14
C GLU A 510 -28.03 51.89 -14.66
N ALA A 511 -26.69 51.79 -14.67
CA ALA A 511 -25.92 50.79 -13.93
C ALA A 511 -25.68 51.24 -12.49
N GLU A 512 -26.03 50.39 -11.51
CA GLU A 512 -25.42 50.43 -10.18
C GLU A 512 -24.05 49.73 -10.23
N PRO A 513 -23.04 50.20 -9.45
CA PRO A 513 -21.70 49.66 -9.53
C PRO A 513 -21.57 48.37 -8.70
N ASP A 514 -21.34 47.27 -9.41
CA ASP A 514 -20.83 46.01 -8.83
C ASP A 514 -19.59 46.29 -7.97
N GLN A 515 -19.68 45.91 -6.69
CA GLN A 515 -18.52 45.83 -5.82
C GLN A 515 -17.58 44.74 -6.33
N PRO A 516 -16.25 44.98 -6.36
CA PRO A 516 -15.30 44.01 -6.86
C PRO A 516 -15.24 42.81 -5.92
N SER A 517 -15.67 41.65 -6.41
CA SER A 517 -15.40 40.37 -5.75
C SER A 517 -13.88 40.19 -5.66
N ILE A 518 -13.42 39.98 -4.44
CA ILE A 518 -12.02 39.68 -4.14
C ILE A 518 -11.72 38.31 -4.75
N HIS A 519 -11.08 38.31 -5.91
CA HIS A 519 -10.46 37.14 -6.50
C HIS A 519 -9.26 36.73 -5.62
N THR A 520 -9.45 35.71 -4.79
CA THR A 520 -8.35 34.86 -4.33
C THR A 520 -8.17 33.72 -5.34
N ASN A 521 -6.92 33.37 -5.64
CA ASN A 521 -6.54 32.30 -6.57
C ASN A 521 -6.83 30.89 -5.99
N GLY A 522 -8.07 30.61 -5.58
CA GLY A 522 -8.50 29.32 -5.03
C GLY A 522 -9.38 28.53 -6.01
N ILE A 523 -9.32 27.18 -5.94
CA ILE A 523 -10.33 26.33 -6.59
C ILE A 523 -11.68 26.56 -5.91
N SER A 524 -12.79 26.50 -6.67
CA SER A 524 -14.13 26.62 -6.09
C SER A 524 -14.44 25.42 -5.18
N ALA A 525 -15.34 25.60 -4.21
CA ALA A 525 -15.83 24.49 -3.38
C ALA A 525 -16.39 23.34 -4.22
N GLU A 526 -17.12 23.65 -5.31
CA GLU A 526 -17.63 22.64 -6.25
C GLU A 526 -16.49 21.85 -6.93
N GLU A 527 -15.41 22.53 -7.32
CA GLU A 527 -14.23 21.87 -7.91
C GLU A 527 -13.50 21.00 -6.88
N MET A 528 -13.33 21.48 -5.65
CA MET A 528 -12.74 20.69 -4.55
C MET A 528 -13.55 19.43 -4.29
N LEU A 529 -14.88 19.55 -4.14
CA LEU A 529 -15.78 18.43 -3.90
C LEU A 529 -15.74 17.44 -5.08
N THR A 530 -15.69 17.94 -6.32
CA THR A 530 -15.55 17.09 -7.52
C THR A 530 -14.26 16.29 -7.50
N ARG A 531 -13.12 16.91 -7.15
CA ARG A 531 -11.82 16.21 -7.05
C ARG A 531 -11.86 15.15 -5.95
N THR A 532 -12.44 15.46 -4.80
CA THR A 532 -12.58 14.54 -3.67
C THR A 532 -13.45 13.33 -4.03
N VAL A 533 -14.62 13.56 -4.63
CA VAL A 533 -15.52 12.48 -5.06
C VAL A 533 -14.88 11.61 -6.13
N ASN A 534 -14.24 12.21 -7.15
CA ASN A 534 -13.59 11.43 -8.20
C ASN A 534 -12.41 10.62 -7.65
N PHE A 535 -11.62 11.18 -6.73
CA PHE A 535 -10.51 10.47 -6.11
C PHE A 535 -10.97 9.16 -5.44
N VAL A 536 -12.12 9.19 -4.74
CA VAL A 536 -12.66 8.02 -4.04
C VAL A 536 -13.42 7.09 -5.00
N LEU A 537 -14.38 7.61 -5.77
CA LEU A 537 -15.30 6.78 -6.56
C LEU A 537 -14.71 6.27 -7.87
N GLU A 538 -13.74 6.97 -8.47
CA GLU A 538 -13.04 6.53 -9.69
C GLU A 538 -11.79 5.70 -9.39
N HIS A 539 -11.52 5.38 -8.11
CA HIS A 539 -10.36 4.59 -7.74
C HIS A 539 -10.41 3.20 -8.41
N PRO A 540 -9.31 2.68 -9.00
CA PRO A 540 -9.34 1.43 -9.78
C PRO A 540 -9.86 0.20 -9.02
N LYS A 541 -9.64 0.12 -7.71
CA LYS A 541 -10.18 -0.97 -6.87
C LYS A 541 -11.68 -0.82 -6.62
N VAL A 542 -12.18 0.41 -6.52
CA VAL A 542 -13.61 0.70 -6.39
C VAL A 542 -14.33 0.32 -7.68
N LEU A 543 -13.81 0.75 -8.84
CA LEU A 543 -14.41 0.44 -10.14
C LEU A 543 -14.43 -1.07 -10.47
N ARG A 544 -13.55 -1.86 -9.86
CA ARG A 544 -13.52 -3.33 -9.98
C ARG A 544 -14.38 -4.05 -8.93
N SER A 545 -14.85 -3.35 -7.91
CA SER A 545 -15.69 -3.92 -6.86
C SER A 545 -17.13 -4.16 -7.36
N PRO A 546 -17.94 -5.00 -6.70
CA PRO A 546 -19.35 -5.18 -7.05
C PRO A 546 -20.12 -3.85 -7.09
N HIS A 547 -21.10 -3.73 -8.00
CA HIS A 547 -21.91 -2.51 -8.13
C HIS A 547 -22.65 -2.13 -6.84
N THR A 548 -23.05 -3.11 -6.03
CA THR A 548 -23.68 -2.91 -4.71
C THR A 548 -22.72 -2.21 -3.75
N LEU A 549 -21.45 -2.63 -3.71
CA LEU A 549 -20.41 -2.03 -2.88
C LEU A 549 -20.02 -0.63 -3.38
N GLN A 550 -19.96 -0.42 -4.69
CA GLN A 550 -19.76 0.91 -5.29
C GLN A 550 -20.90 1.87 -4.93
N ALA A 551 -22.15 1.41 -5.01
CA ALA A 551 -23.33 2.20 -4.65
C ALA A 551 -23.35 2.54 -3.15
N TRP A 552 -22.98 1.58 -2.29
CA TRP A 552 -22.83 1.82 -0.86
C TRP A 552 -21.77 2.89 -0.59
N LEU A 553 -20.58 2.80 -1.19
CA LEU A 553 -19.54 3.79 -1.01
C LEU A 553 -19.98 5.19 -1.47
N ALA A 554 -20.66 5.28 -2.61
CA ALA A 554 -21.19 6.54 -3.11
C ALA A 554 -22.25 7.14 -2.17
N HIS A 555 -23.08 6.29 -1.55
CA HIS A 555 -24.04 6.70 -0.55
C HIS A 555 -23.34 7.24 0.72
N GLU A 556 -22.39 6.50 1.29
CA GLU A 556 -21.66 6.94 2.48
C GLU A 556 -20.84 8.22 2.24
N LEU A 557 -20.23 8.35 1.06
CA LEU A 557 -19.48 9.56 0.71
C LEU A 557 -20.41 10.77 0.54
N GLN A 558 -21.61 10.56 -0.03
CA GLN A 558 -22.64 11.59 -0.09
C GLN A 558 -23.09 12.00 1.31
N ALA A 559 -23.38 11.03 2.18
CA ALA A 559 -23.78 11.27 3.57
C ALA A 559 -22.70 12.07 4.32
N TYR A 560 -21.44 11.66 4.23
CA TYR A 560 -20.29 12.37 4.80
C TYR A 560 -20.24 13.85 4.40
N LEU A 561 -20.28 14.15 3.10
CA LEU A 561 -20.20 15.53 2.62
C LEU A 561 -21.44 16.38 3.00
N LEU A 562 -22.62 15.77 3.05
CA LEU A 562 -23.84 16.45 3.50
C LEU A 562 -23.85 16.66 5.02
N ALA A 563 -23.27 15.74 5.78
CA ALA A 563 -23.13 15.82 7.23
C ALA A 563 -22.24 17.00 7.65
N HIS A 564 -21.15 17.27 6.92
CA HIS A 564 -20.34 18.49 7.08
C HIS A 564 -21.19 19.78 7.00
N ILE A 565 -22.04 19.91 5.97
CA ILE A 565 -22.91 21.09 5.86
C ILE A 565 -23.93 21.12 6.99
N THR A 566 -24.47 19.96 7.35
CA THR A 566 -25.51 19.82 8.38
C THR A 566 -24.94 20.15 9.77
N HIS A 567 -23.69 19.79 10.06
CA HIS A 567 -22.95 20.17 11.27
C HIS A 567 -22.69 21.68 11.33
N LEU A 568 -22.28 22.30 10.22
CA LEU A 568 -22.09 23.77 10.16
C LEU A 568 -23.39 24.54 10.45
N GLU A 569 -24.53 24.05 9.97
CA GLU A 569 -25.85 24.60 10.32
C GLU A 569 -26.14 24.49 11.82
N ASP A 570 -25.80 23.36 12.45
CA ASP A 570 -25.98 23.15 13.88
C ASP A 570 -25.08 24.06 14.73
N VAL A 571 -23.82 24.24 14.34
CA VAL A 571 -22.89 25.18 14.98
C VAL A 571 -23.44 26.60 14.93
N ALA A 572 -23.99 27.02 13.79
CA ALA A 572 -24.59 28.35 13.64
C ALA A 572 -25.89 28.54 14.44
N GLU A 573 -26.67 27.48 14.64
CA GLU A 573 -27.83 27.49 15.54
C GLU A 573 -27.40 27.55 17.02
N LEU A 574 -26.40 26.75 17.42
CA LEU A 574 -25.82 26.79 18.76
C LEU A 574 -25.37 28.21 19.12
N ALA A 575 -24.64 28.87 18.22
CA ALA A 575 -24.18 30.25 18.40
C ALA A 575 -25.35 31.21 18.68
N ARG A 576 -26.45 31.11 17.91
CA ARG A 576 -27.66 31.93 18.10
C ARG A 576 -28.40 31.65 19.40
N SER A 577 -28.43 30.39 19.85
CA SER A 577 -29.08 30.02 21.12
C SER A 577 -28.32 30.48 22.37
N SER A 578 -27.01 30.69 22.26
CA SER A 578 -26.10 30.90 23.41
C SER A 578 -25.78 32.37 23.74
N GLU A 579 -26.27 33.35 22.96
CA GLU A 579 -25.88 34.78 23.02
C GLU A 579 -26.01 35.45 24.41
N ASN A 580 -26.76 34.86 25.35
CA ASN A 580 -27.01 35.42 26.69
C ASN A 580 -26.29 34.72 27.86
N SER A 581 -25.40 33.75 27.60
CA SER A 581 -24.82 32.90 28.65
C SER A 581 -23.30 33.11 28.85
N LYS A 582 -22.88 33.39 30.10
CA LYS A 582 -21.47 33.36 30.52
C LYS A 582 -21.17 32.01 31.17
N GLY A 583 -20.63 31.05 30.42
CA GLY A 583 -20.31 29.69 30.88
C GLY A 583 -20.24 28.67 29.73
N PRO A 584 -20.04 27.36 29.99
CA PRO A 584 -20.14 26.35 28.96
C PRO A 584 -21.57 26.34 28.38
N PHE A 585 -21.66 26.41 27.06
CA PHE A 585 -22.92 26.64 26.36
C PHE A 585 -23.73 25.34 26.29
N THR A 586 -25.04 25.42 26.52
CA THR A 586 -25.99 24.32 26.24
C THR A 586 -26.71 24.65 24.93
N TRP A 587 -26.92 23.65 24.08
CA TRP A 587 -27.74 23.78 22.89
C TRP A 587 -29.21 23.68 23.30
N ASP A 588 -29.88 24.82 23.41
CA ASP A 588 -31.23 24.89 24.02
C ASP A 588 -32.30 24.16 23.19
N ASN A 589 -32.17 24.21 21.85
CA ASN A 589 -33.16 23.65 20.92
C ASN A 589 -32.46 22.81 19.83
N PRO A 590 -31.91 21.64 20.18
CA PRO A 590 -31.30 20.77 19.18
C PRO A 590 -32.34 20.22 18.21
N ARG A 591 -31.98 20.04 16.93
CA ARG A 591 -32.89 19.52 15.89
C ARG A 591 -33.36 18.09 16.16
N THR A 592 -32.55 17.31 16.86
CA THR A 592 -32.78 15.91 17.22
C THR A 592 -32.26 15.63 18.63
N THR A 593 -32.51 14.43 19.15
CA THR A 593 -31.87 13.98 20.39
C THR A 593 -30.36 13.81 20.22
N PHE A 594 -29.60 13.77 21.32
CA PHE A 594 -28.18 13.39 21.29
C PHE A 594 -27.99 12.02 20.63
N PHE A 595 -28.84 11.04 20.94
CA PHE A 595 -28.77 9.69 20.40
C PHE A 595 -28.89 9.67 18.87
N ASP A 596 -29.85 10.39 18.31
CA ASP A 596 -30.03 10.44 16.85
C ASP A 596 -28.89 11.21 16.18
N TRP A 597 -28.49 12.35 16.76
CA TRP A 597 -27.43 13.20 16.20
C TRP A 597 -26.08 12.47 16.16
N VAL A 598 -25.70 11.81 17.27
CA VAL A 598 -24.39 11.15 17.38
C VAL A 598 -24.29 9.94 16.43
N ARG A 599 -25.41 9.31 16.09
CA ARG A 599 -25.46 8.15 15.17
C ARG A 599 -25.73 8.51 13.71
N THR A 600 -26.08 9.77 13.41
CA THR A 600 -26.34 10.24 12.04
C THR A 600 -25.38 11.36 11.68
N THR A 601 -25.78 12.62 11.76
CA THR A 601 -24.98 13.80 11.37
C THR A 601 -23.56 13.73 11.90
N SER A 602 -23.37 13.39 13.17
CA SER A 602 -22.05 13.42 13.77
C SER A 602 -21.17 12.21 13.45
N ALA A 603 -21.75 10.99 13.44
CA ALA A 603 -21.04 9.79 13.00
C ALA A 603 -20.65 9.87 11.51
N GLU A 604 -21.58 10.32 10.67
CA GLU A 604 -21.36 10.53 9.23
C GLU A 604 -20.35 11.64 8.97
N HIS A 605 -20.24 12.65 9.83
CA HIS A 605 -19.21 13.70 9.74
C HIS A 605 -17.80 13.16 10.01
N THR A 606 -17.65 12.13 10.84
CA THR A 606 -16.37 11.42 10.98
C THR A 606 -16.19 10.58 9.72
N SER A 607 -15.12 10.79 8.95
CA SER A 607 -14.85 10.09 7.68
C SER A 607 -14.86 8.55 7.74
N CYS A 608 -14.99 7.98 8.95
CA CYS A 608 -15.11 6.57 9.26
C CYS A 608 -16.06 5.81 8.34
N THR A 609 -17.28 6.30 8.08
CA THR A 609 -18.29 5.49 7.35
C THR A 609 -17.88 5.24 5.90
N TYR A 610 -17.56 6.28 5.13
CA TYR A 610 -17.12 6.09 3.75
C TYR A 610 -15.72 5.44 3.68
N ALA A 611 -14.83 5.74 4.63
CA ALA A 611 -13.50 5.13 4.67
C ALA A 611 -13.56 3.62 4.95
N PHE A 612 -14.52 3.17 5.75
CA PHE A 612 -14.79 1.75 6.00
C PHE A 612 -15.20 1.05 4.71
N VAL A 613 -16.15 1.61 3.97
CA VAL A 613 -16.60 1.02 2.70
C VAL A 613 -15.50 1.07 1.64
N PHE A 614 -14.73 2.16 1.59
CA PHE A 614 -13.57 2.26 0.71
C PHE A 614 -12.53 1.19 1.04
N PHE A 615 -12.26 0.94 2.33
CA PHE A 615 -11.38 -0.13 2.76
C PHE A 615 -11.88 -1.50 2.32
N LEU A 616 -13.18 -1.78 2.41
CA LEU A 616 -13.79 -3.00 1.86
C LEU A 616 -13.53 -3.15 0.36
N CYS A 617 -13.64 -2.08 -0.42
CA CYS A 617 -13.28 -2.09 -1.85
C CYS A 617 -11.80 -2.43 -2.08
N LEU A 618 -10.89 -2.00 -1.19
CA LEU A 618 -9.45 -2.27 -1.33
C LEU A 618 -9.09 -3.72 -1.02
N ILE A 619 -9.76 -4.33 -0.02
CA ILE A 619 -9.48 -5.69 0.45
C ILE A 619 -10.30 -6.77 -0.25
N SER A 620 -11.26 -6.38 -1.09
CA SER A 620 -12.00 -7.30 -1.98
C SER A 620 -11.04 -7.89 -3.02
N ASP A 621 -10.89 -9.22 -2.98
CA ASP A 621 -10.02 -9.92 -3.91
C ASP A 621 -10.71 -10.06 -5.27
N ASN A 622 -10.16 -9.41 -6.30
CA ASN A 622 -10.63 -9.46 -7.69
C ASN A 622 -12.14 -9.15 -7.88
N GLY A 623 -12.71 -8.28 -7.03
CA GLY A 623 -14.12 -7.90 -7.11
C GLY A 623 -15.07 -8.95 -6.50
N ALA A 624 -14.55 -9.86 -5.67
CA ALA A 624 -15.37 -10.75 -4.86
C ALA A 624 -16.25 -9.94 -3.89
N ASP A 625 -17.48 -10.38 -3.71
CA ASP A 625 -18.40 -9.73 -2.79
C ASP A 625 -18.09 -10.14 -1.35
N ILE A 626 -17.60 -9.19 -0.56
CA ILE A 626 -17.39 -9.36 0.88
C ILE A 626 -18.73 -9.50 1.62
N ALA A 627 -19.78 -8.86 1.11
CA ALA A 627 -21.13 -8.89 1.66
C ALA A 627 -22.03 -9.80 0.80
N GLY A 628 -21.63 -11.06 0.64
CA GLY A 628 -22.30 -12.03 -0.23
C GLY A 628 -23.76 -12.33 0.12
N ASN A 629 -24.25 -11.92 1.29
CA ASN A 629 -25.66 -11.98 1.65
C ASN A 629 -26.10 -10.83 2.58
N VAL A 630 -27.42 -10.72 2.80
CA VAL A 630 -28.02 -9.65 3.61
C VAL A 630 -27.58 -9.66 5.08
N HIS A 631 -27.29 -10.83 5.66
CA HIS A 631 -26.84 -10.92 7.05
C HIS A 631 -25.43 -10.36 7.21
N GLN A 632 -24.51 -10.74 6.32
CA GLN A 632 -23.15 -10.17 6.26
C GLN A 632 -23.20 -8.66 6.01
N ARG A 633 -24.01 -8.23 5.04
CA ARG A 633 -24.23 -6.82 4.71
C ARG A 633 -24.67 -6.02 5.94
N TYR A 634 -25.72 -6.50 6.62
CA TYR A 634 -26.30 -5.82 7.76
C TYR A 634 -25.32 -5.75 8.94
N ALA A 635 -24.62 -6.84 9.25
CA ALA A 635 -23.61 -6.86 10.31
C ALA A 635 -22.42 -5.92 10.01
N LEU A 636 -22.00 -5.80 8.75
CA LEU A 636 -20.96 -4.85 8.34
C LEU A 636 -21.41 -3.39 8.50
N GLU A 637 -22.64 -3.07 8.12
CA GLU A 637 -23.22 -1.73 8.34
C GLU A 637 -23.35 -1.41 9.84
N ASP A 638 -23.82 -2.37 10.63
CA ASP A 638 -24.00 -2.20 12.08
C ASP A 638 -22.66 -1.98 12.80
N ALA A 639 -21.63 -2.77 12.46
CA ALA A 639 -20.27 -2.57 12.95
C ALA A 639 -19.72 -1.19 12.55
N CYS A 640 -19.92 -0.78 11.29
CA CYS A 640 -19.49 0.54 10.80
C CYS A 640 -20.17 1.69 11.57
N SER A 641 -21.49 1.58 11.80
CA SER A 641 -22.28 2.58 12.53
C SER A 641 -21.81 2.73 13.99
N HIS A 642 -21.62 1.61 14.70
CA HIS A 642 -21.08 1.63 16.06
C HIS A 642 -19.67 2.22 16.11
N LEU A 643 -18.82 1.86 15.15
CA LEU A 643 -17.45 2.36 15.06
C LEU A 643 -17.43 3.88 14.83
N ALA A 644 -18.21 4.40 13.87
CA ALA A 644 -18.29 5.83 13.56
C ALA A 644 -18.87 6.65 14.73
N THR A 645 -19.89 6.13 15.40
CA THR A 645 -20.46 6.76 16.62
C THR A 645 -19.39 6.86 17.71
N MET A 646 -18.63 5.78 17.92
CA MET A 646 -17.55 5.73 18.89
C MET A 646 -16.42 6.71 18.54
N CYS A 647 -16.04 6.83 17.26
CA CYS A 647 -15.08 7.84 16.78
C CYS A 647 -15.47 9.24 17.20
N ARG A 648 -16.74 9.62 16.98
CA ARG A 648 -17.22 10.94 17.33
C ARG A 648 -17.11 11.19 18.83
N GLN A 649 -17.55 10.24 19.65
CA GLN A 649 -17.56 10.40 21.10
C GLN A 649 -16.15 10.55 21.69
N TYR A 650 -15.16 9.81 21.18
CA TYR A 650 -13.76 9.98 21.60
C TYR A 650 -13.14 11.27 21.09
N ASN A 651 -13.45 11.67 19.86
CA ASN A 651 -13.02 12.96 19.31
C ASN A 651 -13.55 14.10 20.17
N ASP A 652 -14.87 14.12 20.43
CA ASP A 652 -15.54 15.11 21.28
C ASP A 652 -14.94 15.16 22.68
N PHE A 653 -14.67 14.01 23.29
CA PHE A 653 -14.02 13.94 24.59
C PHE A 653 -12.64 14.63 24.59
N GLY A 654 -11.82 14.36 23.57
CA GLY A 654 -10.48 14.94 23.44
C GLY A 654 -10.49 16.42 23.08
N SER A 655 -11.51 16.88 22.36
CA SER A 655 -11.61 18.25 21.85
C SER A 655 -12.44 19.21 22.71
N MET A 656 -13.10 18.75 23.79
CA MET A 656 -14.04 19.57 24.57
C MET A 656 -13.53 20.98 24.93
N ALA A 657 -12.24 21.14 25.26
CA ALA A 657 -11.67 22.44 25.59
C ALA A 657 -11.50 23.33 24.35
N ARG A 658 -11.02 22.74 23.25
CA ARG A 658 -10.86 23.43 21.96
C ARG A 658 -12.21 23.85 21.40
N ASP A 659 -13.18 22.94 21.37
CA ASP A 659 -14.51 23.23 20.81
C ASP A 659 -15.23 24.30 21.62
N GLN A 660 -15.02 24.35 22.94
CA GLN A 660 -15.52 25.43 23.79
C GLN A 660 -14.90 26.79 23.44
N ASP A 661 -13.60 26.84 23.16
CA ASP A 661 -12.88 28.07 22.75
C ASP A 661 -13.30 28.53 21.34
N GLU A 662 -13.43 27.57 20.41
CA GLU A 662 -13.81 27.80 19.00
C GLU A 662 -15.32 27.96 18.80
N ARG A 663 -16.13 27.76 19.85
CA ARG A 663 -17.60 27.68 19.79
C ARG A 663 -18.11 26.64 18.78
N ASN A 664 -17.38 25.55 18.61
CA ASN A 664 -17.80 24.41 17.82
C ASN A 664 -18.76 23.52 18.63
N LEU A 665 -19.66 22.82 17.93
CA LEU A 665 -20.63 21.93 18.57
C LEU A 665 -19.94 20.64 19.01
N ASN A 666 -20.12 20.30 20.28
CA ASN A 666 -19.63 19.09 20.92
C ASN A 666 -20.79 18.28 21.54
N SER A 667 -20.63 16.96 21.67
CA SER A 667 -21.57 16.08 22.37
C SER A 667 -22.07 16.65 23.71
N VAL A 668 -21.19 17.27 24.50
CA VAL A 668 -21.55 17.75 25.86
C VAL A 668 -22.43 18.99 25.90
N ASN A 669 -22.70 19.62 24.74
CA ASN A 669 -23.60 20.76 24.62
C ASN A 669 -25.07 20.32 24.60
N PHE A 670 -25.36 19.04 24.36
CA PHE A 670 -26.73 18.54 24.35
C PHE A 670 -27.39 18.58 25.74
N PRO A 671 -28.69 18.91 25.83
CA PRO A 671 -29.39 19.04 27.11
C PRO A 671 -29.43 17.74 27.92
N GLU A 672 -29.33 16.58 27.26
CA GLU A 672 -29.23 15.26 27.89
C GLU A 672 -28.03 15.15 28.84
N PHE A 673 -26.94 15.89 28.60
CA PHE A 673 -25.75 15.93 29.48
C PHE A 673 -25.94 16.82 30.72
N ASN A 674 -27.08 17.51 30.85
CA ASN A 674 -27.44 18.29 32.03
C ASN A 674 -28.42 17.54 32.96
N LEU A 675 -28.86 16.33 32.59
CA LEU A 675 -29.81 15.55 33.38
C LEU A 675 -29.21 15.20 34.76
N GLY A 676 -29.92 15.56 35.83
CA GLY A 676 -29.49 15.29 37.20
C GLY A 676 -28.47 16.28 37.78
N MET A 677 -28.08 17.32 37.03
CA MET A 677 -27.20 18.38 37.51
C MET A 677 -27.97 19.46 38.28
N PRO A 678 -27.39 20.08 39.33
CA PRO A 678 -28.02 21.22 40.03
C PRO A 678 -28.21 22.40 39.07
N THR A 679 -29.35 23.08 39.14
CA THR A 679 -29.71 24.25 38.31
C THR A 679 -28.90 25.52 38.60
N SER A 680 -27.77 25.44 39.31
CA SER A 680 -26.91 26.62 39.49
C SER A 680 -26.23 26.98 38.18
N ASN A 681 -26.43 28.23 37.73
CA ASN A 681 -25.94 28.78 36.46
C ASN A 681 -24.41 28.86 36.29
N ILE A 682 -23.63 28.20 37.16
CA ILE A 682 -22.18 28.12 37.08
C ILE A 682 -21.86 26.62 37.04
N VAL A 683 -21.54 26.11 35.85
CA VAL A 683 -20.90 24.81 35.72
C VAL A 683 -19.49 24.99 36.29
N ASP A 684 -19.25 24.43 37.48
CA ASP A 684 -17.92 24.37 38.06
C ASP A 684 -17.07 23.32 37.35
N GLU A 685 -15.77 23.27 37.67
CA GLU A 685 -14.84 22.29 37.13
C GLU A 685 -15.33 20.84 37.35
N ALA A 686 -16.08 20.59 38.43
CA ALA A 686 -16.67 19.29 38.74
C ALA A 686 -17.80 18.91 37.77
N GLY A 687 -18.66 19.85 37.38
CA GLY A 687 -19.69 19.60 36.37
C GLY A 687 -19.13 19.34 34.98
N TYR A 688 -18.03 20.01 34.62
CA TYR A 688 -17.34 19.77 33.35
C TYR A 688 -16.68 18.38 33.29
N GLU A 689 -16.03 17.95 34.38
CA GLU A 689 -15.45 16.60 34.49
C GLU A 689 -16.52 15.49 34.56
N GLN A 690 -17.70 15.77 35.13
CA GLN A 690 -18.81 14.82 35.11
C GLN A 690 -19.32 14.57 33.69
N LYS A 691 -19.52 15.63 32.88
CA LYS A 691 -19.92 15.49 31.46
C LYS A 691 -18.92 14.67 30.64
N LYS A 692 -17.62 14.88 30.87
CA LYS A 692 -16.54 14.05 30.28
C LYS A 692 -16.69 12.57 30.61
N LYS A 693 -16.93 12.27 31.90
CA LYS A 693 -17.08 10.90 32.38
C LYS A 693 -18.33 10.24 31.80
N ASP A 694 -19.43 10.98 31.67
CA ASP A 694 -20.66 10.49 31.08
C ASP A 694 -20.48 10.20 29.59
N LEU A 695 -19.82 11.09 28.84
CA LEU A 695 -19.50 10.86 27.42
C LEU A 695 -18.66 9.59 27.22
N LEU A 696 -17.62 9.38 28.03
CA LEU A 696 -16.84 8.13 27.98
C LEU A 696 -17.68 6.90 28.34
N THR A 697 -18.61 7.03 29.28
CA THR A 697 -19.51 5.93 29.67
C THR A 697 -20.40 5.51 28.51
N VAL A 698 -20.92 6.48 27.74
CA VAL A 698 -21.69 6.21 26.52
C VAL A 698 -20.79 5.63 25.42
N ALA A 699 -19.56 6.12 25.25
CA ALA A 699 -18.60 5.52 24.31
C ALA A 699 -18.26 4.06 24.63
N GLN A 700 -18.21 3.71 25.91
CA GLN A 700 -18.05 2.31 26.34
C GLN A 700 -19.30 1.46 26.08
N TYR A 701 -20.50 2.07 26.04
CA TYR A 701 -21.70 1.37 25.58
C TYR A 701 -21.59 1.02 24.09
N GLU A 702 -21.23 1.98 23.25
CA GLU A 702 -21.02 1.76 21.81
C GLU A 702 -19.93 0.70 21.54
N ARG A 703 -18.82 0.74 22.29
CA ARG A 703 -17.77 -0.30 22.21
C ARG A 703 -18.29 -1.71 22.50
N ARG A 704 -19.19 -1.87 23.49
CA ARG A 704 -19.77 -3.19 23.80
C ARG A 704 -20.66 -3.68 22.66
N CYS A 705 -21.42 -2.78 22.03
CA CYS A 705 -22.22 -3.11 20.86
C CYS A 705 -21.33 -3.50 19.67
N LEU A 706 -20.29 -2.72 19.38
CA LEU A 706 -19.29 -3.04 18.35
C LEU A 706 -18.68 -4.43 18.57
N ASN A 707 -18.20 -4.72 19.79
CA ASN A 707 -17.59 -6.02 20.11
C ASN A 707 -18.54 -7.20 19.90
N ARG A 708 -19.84 -7.02 20.15
CA ARG A 708 -20.85 -8.04 19.88
C ARG A 708 -20.96 -8.31 18.38
N VAL A 709 -21.13 -7.27 17.57
CA VAL A 709 -21.29 -7.41 16.12
C VAL A 709 -20.01 -7.93 15.47
N VAL A 710 -18.83 -7.52 15.97
CA VAL A 710 -17.53 -8.07 15.54
C VAL A 710 -17.45 -9.57 15.81
N GLY A 711 -17.92 -10.04 16.97
CA GLY A 711 -18.02 -11.47 17.25
C GLY A 711 -18.93 -12.22 16.27
N GLU A 712 -20.04 -11.61 15.85
CA GLU A 712 -20.92 -12.19 14.81
C GLU A 712 -20.24 -12.18 13.43
N LEU A 713 -19.48 -11.14 13.08
CA LEU A 713 -18.73 -11.05 11.82
C LEU A 713 -17.61 -12.08 11.73
N GLU A 714 -17.02 -12.48 12.86
CA GLU A 714 -16.01 -13.56 12.91
C GLU A 714 -16.56 -14.91 12.48
N ASP A 715 -17.84 -15.16 12.73
CA ASP A 715 -18.53 -16.38 12.28
C ASP A 715 -19.05 -16.26 10.83
N LEU A 716 -19.32 -15.03 10.37
CA LEU A 716 -19.93 -14.77 9.06
C LEU A 716 -18.94 -14.55 7.92
N LEU A 717 -17.74 -14.04 8.20
CA LEU A 717 -16.73 -13.70 7.20
C LEU A 717 -15.61 -14.74 7.14
N ASP A 718 -14.93 -14.83 5.99
CA ASP A 718 -13.71 -15.64 5.90
C ASP A 718 -12.58 -15.02 6.75
N THR A 719 -11.65 -15.89 7.17
CA THR A 719 -10.56 -15.51 8.08
C THR A 719 -9.73 -14.34 7.57
N GLN A 720 -9.43 -14.32 6.26
CA GLN A 720 -8.56 -13.28 5.70
C GLN A 720 -9.26 -11.93 5.65
N THR A 721 -10.53 -11.89 5.24
CA THR A 721 -11.34 -10.67 5.27
C THR A 721 -11.49 -10.16 6.70
N MET A 722 -11.77 -11.04 7.66
CA MET A 722 -11.93 -10.64 9.06
C MET A 722 -10.63 -10.11 9.67
N GLU A 723 -9.48 -10.73 9.40
CA GLU A 723 -8.16 -10.23 9.84
C GLU A 723 -7.88 -8.80 9.32
N ARG A 724 -8.21 -8.53 8.06
CA ARG A 724 -8.08 -7.19 7.47
C ARG A 724 -9.10 -6.22 8.07
N LEU A 725 -10.33 -6.65 8.33
CA LEU A 725 -11.35 -5.83 8.96
C LEU A 725 -10.98 -5.44 10.40
N ARG A 726 -10.43 -6.38 11.18
CA ARG A 726 -9.91 -6.10 12.53
C ARG A 726 -8.82 -5.02 12.51
N LEU A 727 -7.99 -4.97 11.46
CA LEU A 727 -7.02 -3.88 11.30
C LEU A 727 -7.71 -2.52 11.20
N PHE A 728 -8.73 -2.37 10.34
CA PHE A 728 -9.46 -1.09 10.23
C PHE A 728 -10.11 -0.69 11.55
N ILE A 729 -10.78 -1.64 12.22
CA ILE A 729 -11.41 -1.41 13.53
C ILE A 729 -10.37 -0.96 14.56
N GLN A 730 -9.21 -1.63 14.62
CA GLN A 730 -8.14 -1.32 15.57
C GLN A 730 -7.49 0.04 15.28
N VAL A 731 -7.28 0.40 14.02
CA VAL A 731 -6.76 1.72 13.61
C VAL A 731 -7.71 2.82 14.09
N THR A 732 -9.00 2.62 13.83
CA THR A 732 -10.04 3.59 14.16
C THR A 732 -10.22 3.73 15.68
N ASP A 733 -10.22 2.62 16.42
CA ASP A 733 -10.21 2.64 17.89
C ASP A 733 -8.96 3.32 18.45
N PHE A 734 -7.81 3.09 17.82
CA PHE A 734 -6.54 3.68 18.25
C PHE A 734 -6.53 5.20 18.12
N TYR A 735 -7.15 5.78 17.09
CA TYR A 735 -7.36 7.23 17.03
C TYR A 735 -8.15 7.74 18.25
N GLY A 736 -9.18 7.03 18.68
CA GLY A 736 -9.94 7.35 19.88
C GLY A 736 -9.06 7.42 21.13
N HIS A 737 -8.18 6.42 21.33
CA HIS A 737 -7.22 6.44 22.45
C HIS A 737 -6.18 7.55 22.34
N ILE A 738 -5.77 7.92 21.12
CA ILE A 738 -4.90 9.08 20.91
C ILE A 738 -5.62 10.36 21.36
N TYR A 739 -6.88 10.59 20.97
CA TYR A 739 -7.65 11.76 21.40
C TYR A 739 -7.82 11.85 22.92
N VAL A 740 -8.01 10.72 23.61
CA VAL A 740 -8.05 10.67 25.08
C VAL A 740 -6.71 11.09 25.69
N ALA A 741 -5.59 10.66 25.09
CA ALA A 741 -4.26 10.98 25.58
C ALA A 741 -3.79 12.40 25.21
N ARG A 742 -4.22 12.89 24.03
CA ARG A 742 -3.80 14.15 23.44
C ARG A 742 -4.71 14.58 22.30
N ASP A 743 -5.18 15.82 22.34
CA ASP A 743 -5.87 16.42 21.19
C ASP A 743 -4.90 16.59 19.98
N ILE A 744 -5.33 16.07 18.83
CA ILE A 744 -4.63 16.11 17.54
C ILE A 744 -5.46 16.76 16.41
N GLY A 745 -6.61 17.35 16.72
CA GLY A 745 -7.47 18.03 15.73
C GLY A 745 -6.81 19.28 15.12
N VAL A 746 -7.31 19.69 13.96
CA VAL A 746 -6.90 20.95 13.31
C VAL A 746 -7.50 22.12 14.09
N ARG A 747 -6.70 23.15 14.37
CA ARG A 747 -7.21 24.40 14.96
C ARG A 747 -7.55 25.37 13.85
N VAL A 748 -8.75 25.92 13.92
CA VAL A 748 -9.16 27.05 13.08
C VAL A 748 -8.60 28.33 13.74
N GLY A 749 -7.80 29.10 13.00
CA GLY A 749 -7.20 30.33 13.53
C GLY A 749 -8.27 31.34 13.98
N ALA A 750 -7.99 32.04 15.08
CA ALA A 750 -8.81 33.14 15.60
C ALA A 750 -8.69 34.41 14.74
#